data_AF-A0AAW2MPU7-F1
#
_entry.id   AF-A0AAW2MPU7-F1
#
_cell.length_a   1.000
_cell.length_b   1.000
_cell.length_c   1.000
_cell.angle_alpha   90.00
_cell.angle_beta   90.00
_cell.angle_gamma   90.00
#
_symmetry.space_group_name_H-M   'P 1'
#
loop_
_entity.id
_entity.type
_entity.pdbx_description
1 polymer ?
#
loop_
_entity_poly.entity_id
_entity_poly.type
_entity_poly.pdbx_seq_one_letter_code
_entity_poly.pdbx_strand_id
1 'polypeptide(L)'
;MLHQTALLLLLLHLSLALADHPPPTSTTIAAGPHRKSISEAANTAKPGCQTTCGNLTVPYPFGIGLNSGCSIGPWFDVNCDNSSSPPKPFIASRNLEIVEISDDQVRIKNWVAARCYTETGNITRQNPIFVNFNSTPFSFSDSNRFTVVGCDDLAVIVGSSGRNFTSGCLSLCTQSSDIIDGFCTGIGCCQIPLPKGLKTFSSALGSLNNHTRIHGFDPCGYAFIGDQERFQFRTSDLQDTGFQNRTIQNVPIVIDWAIGNGTCDEAKKSADFACRENSVCIGSDTGLGGYRCNCSEGYEGNPYLSPGCTDINECESNPCDEHGICTNTPGSYSCSCRDGYSGDGSKDGRGCIAVNSQFPVIKFSIGFSVGLLSILIGVSWLYFGIKKRKLARMREKFFQQNGGLLLKQQSPFTEGGAESAKIFSAEELEKATNKYAEDRILGRGGYGTVYRGILPDQRVVAIKKSRIMDQSQIEQFINEVIILTQVNHRNVVKLLGCCLESEVPLLVYEFISNGTLFHHIHNSSQMSWFAWKDRLRIAAEAAGALAYLHSAASMPIIHRDVKSSNILLDDSYTTKISDFGASRLVPLDQTQVTTLVQGTLGYLDPEYFHTSQLTEKSDVYSFGVVLAELMTGKKPLAPTKSEEERNLATYFIMSMKENRLFQIVDPRILREGSLEQVQAVGELVKRCLNLRGEERPTMKEVAMELEGLRRNTKSLGFNKKILKKMRPFWVGNQVLRQICMQSIM
;
A
#
# COMPACT_ATOMS: atom_id res chain seq x y z
N MET A 1 44.87 -7.61 -44.08
CA MET A 1 45.72 -7.58 -42.87
C MET A 1 45.28 -6.52 -41.83
N LEU A 2 43.99 -6.17 -41.74
CA LEU A 2 43.43 -5.32 -40.66
C LEU A 2 42.35 -6.05 -39.82
N HIS A 3 42.00 -7.29 -40.19
CA HIS A 3 41.03 -8.11 -39.46
C HIS A 3 41.66 -9.18 -38.56
N GLN A 4 42.93 -9.55 -38.77
CA GLN A 4 43.63 -10.49 -37.87
C GLN A 4 44.22 -9.79 -36.64
N THR A 5 44.47 -8.49 -36.69
CA THR A 5 44.98 -7.71 -35.55
C THR A 5 43.87 -7.36 -34.55
N ALA A 6 42.64 -7.12 -35.01
CA ALA A 6 41.48 -6.87 -34.15
C ALA A 6 41.04 -8.11 -33.37
N LEU A 7 41.19 -9.30 -33.96
CA LEU A 7 40.82 -10.58 -33.32
C LEU A 7 41.87 -11.02 -32.27
N LEU A 8 43.15 -10.70 -32.48
CA LEU A 8 44.20 -10.94 -31.48
C LEU A 8 44.08 -9.99 -30.26
N LEU A 9 43.63 -8.75 -30.47
CA LEU A 9 43.39 -7.77 -29.40
C LEU A 9 42.14 -8.09 -28.58
N LEU A 10 41.10 -8.68 -29.18
CA LEU A 10 39.91 -9.14 -28.45
C LEU A 10 40.19 -10.39 -27.60
N LEU A 11 41.05 -11.29 -28.09
CA LEU A 11 41.42 -12.51 -27.36
C LEU A 11 42.41 -12.25 -26.22
N LEU A 12 43.26 -11.22 -26.31
CA LEU A 12 44.12 -10.80 -25.19
C LEU A 12 43.35 -10.08 -24.07
N HIS A 13 42.21 -9.44 -24.37
CA HIS A 13 41.35 -8.83 -23.34
C HIS A 13 40.42 -9.84 -22.65
N LEU A 14 40.14 -10.98 -23.27
CA LEU A 14 39.35 -12.05 -22.63
C LEU A 14 40.18 -12.99 -21.75
N SER A 15 41.51 -13.05 -21.90
CA SER A 15 42.39 -13.89 -21.07
C SER A 15 42.84 -13.24 -19.75
N LEU A 16 42.44 -11.98 -19.47
CA LEU A 16 42.76 -11.25 -18.25
C LEU A 16 41.55 -11.01 -17.32
N ALA A 17 40.37 -11.56 -17.67
CA ALA A 17 39.14 -11.43 -16.88
C ALA A 17 38.67 -12.75 -16.23
N LEU A 18 39.50 -13.80 -16.27
CA LEU A 18 39.19 -15.12 -15.71
C LEU A 18 40.40 -15.68 -14.95
N ALA A 19 40.69 -15.11 -13.79
CA ALA A 19 41.37 -15.78 -12.69
C ALA A 19 40.97 -15.10 -11.37
N ASP A 20 40.61 -15.94 -10.39
CA ASP A 20 40.35 -15.64 -8.98
C ASP A 20 39.01 -15.01 -8.59
N HIS A 21 37.95 -15.84 -8.59
CA HIS A 21 36.91 -15.75 -7.55
C HIS A 21 37.08 -16.92 -6.56
N PRO A 22 37.35 -16.66 -5.26
CA PRO A 22 37.21 -17.66 -4.20
C PRO A 22 35.72 -17.88 -3.86
N PRO A 23 35.35 -18.99 -3.20
CA PRO A 23 33.96 -19.38 -2.91
C PRO A 23 33.30 -18.42 -1.89
N PRO A 24 31.96 -18.44 -1.75
CA PRO A 24 31.24 -17.47 -0.92
C PRO A 24 31.49 -17.76 0.56
N THR A 25 32.36 -16.97 1.19
CA THR A 25 32.36 -16.82 2.63
C THR A 25 31.26 -15.85 3.03
N SER A 26 30.38 -16.30 3.92
CA SER A 26 29.42 -15.50 4.66
C SER A 26 30.06 -14.19 5.14
N THR A 27 29.67 -13.06 4.54
CA THR A 27 29.88 -11.75 5.15
C THR A 27 28.98 -11.66 6.36
N THR A 28 29.50 -12.09 7.51
CA THR A 28 29.23 -11.43 8.77
C THR A 28 29.52 -9.95 8.54
N ILE A 29 28.48 -9.12 8.61
CA ILE A 29 28.61 -7.68 8.71
C ILE A 29 29.47 -7.45 9.96
N ALA A 30 30.76 -7.15 9.77
CA ALA A 30 31.57 -6.62 10.85
C ALA A 30 30.93 -5.28 11.21
N ALA A 31 30.43 -5.18 12.43
CA ALA A 31 29.94 -3.93 12.98
C ALA A 31 31.06 -2.89 12.82
N GLY A 32 30.82 -1.86 12.01
CA GLY A 32 31.60 -0.62 12.07
C GLY A 32 31.57 -0.09 13.52
N PRO A 33 32.52 0.77 13.93
CA PRO A 33 32.58 1.27 15.29
C PRO A 33 31.19 1.78 15.69
N HIS A 34 30.60 1.13 16.70
CA HIS A 34 29.27 1.43 17.18
C HIS A 34 29.19 2.93 17.49
N ARG A 35 28.41 3.64 16.67
CA ARG A 35 28.13 5.05 16.87
C ARG A 35 27.43 5.21 18.21
N LYS A 36 28.06 5.89 19.17
CA LYS A 36 27.48 6.12 20.50
C LYS A 36 26.25 7.00 20.37
N SER A 37 25.15 6.57 21.00
CA SER A 37 23.93 7.34 21.16
C SER A 37 24.21 8.67 21.89
N ILE A 38 23.37 9.69 21.73
CA ILE A 38 23.47 10.94 22.51
C ILE A 38 23.41 10.64 24.03
N SER A 39 22.71 9.58 24.42
CA SER A 39 22.65 9.08 25.81
C SER A 39 23.97 8.45 26.31
N GLU A 40 24.88 8.11 25.40
CA GLU A 40 26.20 7.49 25.67
C GLU A 40 27.37 8.45 25.43
N ALA A 41 27.08 9.67 24.95
CA ALA A 41 28.08 10.69 24.68
C ALA A 41 28.74 11.21 25.97
N ALA A 42 30.03 11.53 25.91
CA ALA A 42 30.83 12.03 27.04
C ALA A 42 30.26 13.30 27.71
N ASN A 43 29.51 14.13 26.96
CA ASN A 43 28.80 15.31 27.45
C ASN A 43 27.28 15.11 27.30
N THR A 44 26.71 14.22 28.12
CA THR A 44 25.30 13.82 28.00
C THR A 44 24.35 14.98 28.30
N ALA A 45 24.57 15.74 29.37
CA ALA A 45 23.76 16.91 29.75
C ALA A 45 24.54 18.22 29.64
N LYS A 46 23.81 19.35 29.64
CA LYS A 46 24.42 20.69 29.65
C LYS A 46 25.32 20.85 30.89
N PRO A 47 26.54 21.43 30.77
CA PRO A 47 27.42 21.62 31.91
C PRO A 47 26.76 22.38 33.06
N GLY A 48 26.88 21.86 34.29
CA GLY A 48 26.24 22.41 35.49
C GLY A 48 24.80 21.96 35.73
N CYS A 49 24.24 21.09 34.88
CA CYS A 49 22.90 20.53 35.03
C CYS A 49 22.92 19.07 35.50
N GLN A 50 21.85 18.66 36.19
CA GLN A 50 21.65 17.28 36.61
C GLN A 50 21.47 16.37 35.38
N THR A 51 22.14 15.22 35.40
CA THR A 51 22.18 14.27 34.27
C THR A 51 21.16 13.13 34.38
N THR A 52 20.81 12.71 35.60
CA THR A 52 19.96 11.54 35.83
C THR A 52 18.73 11.87 36.67
N CYS A 53 17.60 11.26 36.32
CA CYS A 53 16.36 11.27 37.11
C CYS A 53 15.92 9.82 37.34
N GLY A 54 16.13 9.32 38.57
CA GLY A 54 15.97 7.90 38.86
C GLY A 54 16.95 7.06 38.03
N ASN A 55 16.41 6.15 37.23
CA ASN A 55 17.20 5.28 36.34
C ASN A 55 17.33 5.85 34.92
N LEU A 56 16.74 7.01 34.62
CA LEU A 56 16.79 7.63 33.31
C LEU A 56 17.94 8.64 33.22
N THR A 57 18.81 8.45 32.24
CA THR A 57 19.78 9.46 31.82
C THR A 57 19.08 10.43 30.87
N VAL A 58 19.13 11.74 31.16
CA VAL A 58 18.45 12.79 30.39
C VAL A 58 19.49 13.53 29.54
N PRO A 59 19.61 13.20 28.24
CA PRO A 59 20.54 13.89 27.37
C PRO A 59 20.02 15.24 26.89
N TYR A 60 20.91 16.21 26.70
CA TYR A 60 20.59 17.46 26.01
C TYR A 60 20.25 17.14 24.54
N PRO A 61 19.11 17.59 23.96
CA PRO A 61 18.42 18.85 24.25
C PRO A 61 17.37 18.82 25.38
N PHE A 62 17.11 17.65 25.97
CA PHE A 62 16.29 17.54 27.18
C PHE A 62 17.10 17.98 28.41
N GLY A 63 16.41 18.49 29.43
CA GLY A 63 17.09 18.97 30.64
C GLY A 63 16.22 18.85 31.87
N ILE A 64 16.83 18.47 33.00
CA ILE A 64 16.13 18.36 34.28
C ILE A 64 15.90 19.76 34.88
N GLY A 65 14.66 20.00 35.31
CA GLY A 65 14.25 21.25 35.95
C GLY A 65 13.45 22.18 35.05
N LEU A 66 12.36 22.71 35.58
CA LEU A 66 11.44 23.59 34.86
C LEU A 66 12.05 24.98 34.68
N ASN A 67 12.19 25.43 33.43
CA ASN A 67 12.77 26.72 33.06
C ASN A 67 14.15 26.97 33.72
N SER A 68 14.89 25.90 34.05
CA SER A 68 16.21 25.99 34.69
C SER A 68 17.31 26.42 33.71
N GLY A 69 16.99 26.49 32.41
CA GLY A 69 17.96 26.70 31.34
C GLY A 69 18.81 25.46 31.03
N CYS A 70 18.45 24.30 31.59
CA CYS A 70 19.15 23.03 31.36
C CYS A 70 18.71 22.29 30.09
N SER A 71 17.58 22.65 29.48
CA SER A 71 17.10 22.14 28.20
C SER A 71 17.31 23.15 27.08
N ILE A 72 17.00 22.77 25.83
CA ILE A 72 16.98 23.71 24.69
C ILE A 72 15.76 24.64 24.70
N GLY A 73 14.72 24.30 25.47
CA GLY A 73 13.52 25.10 25.61
C GLY A 73 12.45 24.38 26.42
N PRO A 74 11.38 25.09 26.83
CA PRO A 74 10.43 24.61 27.84
C PRO A 74 9.74 23.28 27.50
N TRP A 75 9.56 22.97 26.21
CA TRP A 75 8.96 21.70 25.77
C TRP A 75 9.86 20.47 26.02
N PHE A 76 11.15 20.70 26.21
CA PHE A 76 12.18 19.69 26.46
C PHE A 76 12.59 19.63 27.95
N ASP A 77 11.90 20.38 28.81
CA ASP A 77 12.09 20.28 30.25
C ASP A 77 11.56 18.94 30.78
N VAL A 78 12.36 18.30 31.61
CA VAL A 78 12.01 17.09 32.35
C VAL A 78 11.77 17.47 33.80
N ASN A 79 10.54 17.26 34.26
CA ASN A 79 10.19 17.36 35.66
C ASN A 79 10.53 16.04 36.36
N CYS A 80 11.49 16.07 37.29
CA CYS A 80 11.87 14.90 38.07
C CYS A 80 11.08 14.90 39.39
N ASP A 81 10.04 14.07 39.47
CA ASP A 81 9.22 13.94 40.67
C ASP A 81 9.92 13.08 41.71
N ASN A 82 10.27 13.71 42.83
CA ASN A 82 10.94 13.08 43.96
C ASN A 82 9.95 12.48 44.98
N SER A 83 8.64 12.50 44.71
CA SER A 83 7.63 11.91 45.59
C SER A 83 7.67 10.38 45.61
N SER A 84 8.26 9.74 44.59
CA SER A 84 8.50 8.30 44.51
C SER A 84 9.99 7.96 44.61
N SER A 85 10.30 6.75 45.08
CA SER A 85 11.67 6.19 45.09
C SER A 85 11.74 4.95 44.19
N PRO A 86 12.52 4.96 43.09
CA PRO A 86 13.31 6.09 42.58
C PRO A 86 12.44 7.24 42.03
N PRO A 87 13.00 8.46 41.90
CA PRO A 87 12.33 9.60 41.28
C PRO A 87 11.85 9.29 39.86
N LYS A 88 10.71 9.86 39.46
CA LYS A 88 10.08 9.60 38.15
C LYS A 88 10.22 10.80 37.22
N PRO A 89 10.71 10.61 35.99
CA PRO A 89 10.83 11.68 35.01
C PRO A 89 9.52 11.89 34.25
N PHE A 90 9.11 13.15 34.09
CA PHE A 90 7.94 13.54 33.31
C PHE A 90 8.26 14.62 32.29
N ILE A 91 7.66 14.56 31.11
CA ILE A 91 7.67 15.69 30.17
C ILE A 91 6.87 16.83 30.81
N ALA A 92 7.57 17.90 31.20
CA ALA A 92 7.06 19.01 32.01
C ALA A 92 5.74 19.60 31.51
N SER A 93 5.61 19.72 30.19
CA SER A 93 4.47 20.37 29.54
C SER A 93 3.16 19.56 29.52
N ARG A 94 3.22 18.24 29.81
CA ARG A 94 2.08 17.32 29.63
C ARG A 94 1.93 16.26 30.73
N ASN A 95 2.83 16.24 31.71
CA ASN A 95 2.84 15.25 32.80
C ASN A 95 2.86 13.78 32.30
N LEU A 96 3.66 13.51 31.26
CA LEU A 96 3.81 12.18 30.66
C LEU A 96 5.08 11.54 31.20
N GLU A 97 4.95 10.40 31.89
CA GLU A 97 6.10 9.69 32.48
C GLU A 97 6.99 9.15 31.36
N ILE A 98 8.28 9.49 31.41
CA ILE A 98 9.28 9.07 30.43
C ILE A 98 9.85 7.72 30.86
N VAL A 99 9.91 6.78 29.92
CA VAL A 99 10.54 5.47 30.12
C VAL A 99 11.97 5.49 29.57
N GLU A 100 12.16 6.07 28.38
CA GLU A 100 13.44 6.05 27.67
C GLU A 100 13.52 7.25 26.71
N ILE A 101 14.74 7.76 26.49
CA ILE A 101 15.04 8.81 25.52
C ILE A 101 16.12 8.29 24.57
N SER A 102 15.85 8.33 23.27
CA SER A 102 16.80 8.04 22.20
C SER A 102 17.08 9.30 21.36
N ASP A 103 17.94 9.15 20.36
CA ASP A 103 18.38 10.23 19.47
C ASP A 103 17.25 10.86 18.64
N ASP A 104 16.19 10.11 18.39
CA ASP A 104 15.08 10.50 17.52
C ASP A 104 13.69 10.30 18.14
N GLN A 105 13.60 9.53 19.23
CA GLN A 105 12.35 9.13 19.86
C GLN A 105 12.39 9.28 21.37
N VAL A 106 11.21 9.43 21.97
CA VAL A 106 11.00 9.32 23.40
C VAL A 106 9.94 8.25 23.62
N ARG A 107 10.16 7.37 24.59
CA ARG A 107 9.21 6.35 24.99
C ARG A 107 8.55 6.81 26.26
N ILE A 108 7.23 6.94 26.23
CA ILE A 108 6.42 7.37 27.37
C ILE A 108 5.53 6.23 27.85
N LYS A 109 5.13 6.30 29.11
CA LYS A 109 4.23 5.32 29.71
C LYS A 109 2.88 5.31 29.01
N ASN A 110 2.27 4.13 28.91
CA ASN A 110 1.04 3.95 28.14
C ASN A 110 -0.21 4.46 28.86
N TRP A 111 -1.26 4.71 28.09
CA TRP A 111 -2.64 4.75 28.56
C TRP A 111 -3.41 3.64 27.87
N VAL A 112 -4.15 2.83 28.63
CA VAL A 112 -4.92 1.71 28.11
C VAL A 112 -6.40 1.92 28.40
N ALA A 113 -7.23 1.99 27.35
CA ALA A 113 -8.67 2.08 27.46
C ALA A 113 -9.16 0.71 27.85
N ALA A 114 -10.13 0.66 28.75
CA ALA A 114 -10.81 -0.54 29.17
C ALA A 114 -12.31 -0.30 29.14
N ARG A 115 -13.04 -1.33 28.75
CA ARG A 115 -14.49 -1.38 28.85
C ARG A 115 -14.90 -2.75 29.34
N CYS A 116 -15.44 -2.80 30.55
CA CYS A 116 -15.81 -4.05 31.21
C CYS A 116 -17.31 -4.13 31.42
N TYR A 117 -17.82 -5.36 31.44
CA TYR A 117 -19.24 -5.66 31.50
C TYR A 117 -19.56 -6.62 32.65
N THR A 118 -20.80 -6.60 33.14
CA THR A 118 -21.37 -7.68 33.95
C THR A 118 -21.85 -8.83 33.05
N GLU A 119 -22.15 -10.00 33.64
CA GLU A 119 -22.78 -11.12 32.91
C GLU A 119 -24.08 -10.71 32.19
N THR A 120 -24.81 -9.74 32.74
CA THR A 120 -26.03 -9.18 32.18
C THR A 120 -25.82 -8.10 31.12
N GLY A 121 -24.55 -7.73 30.83
CA GLY A 121 -24.18 -6.76 29.81
C GLY A 121 -24.19 -5.29 30.26
N ASN A 122 -24.25 -5.01 31.56
CA ASN A 122 -24.13 -3.65 32.10
C ASN A 122 -22.66 -3.24 32.19
N ILE A 123 -22.34 -2.02 31.80
CA ILE A 123 -20.97 -1.49 31.86
C ILE A 123 -20.58 -1.26 33.32
N THR A 124 -19.52 -1.91 33.77
CA THR A 124 -18.95 -1.72 35.12
C THR A 124 -17.81 -0.72 35.13
N ARG A 125 -17.07 -0.64 34.01
CA ARG A 125 -15.90 0.22 33.87
C ARG A 125 -15.80 0.72 32.43
N GLN A 126 -15.54 2.01 32.27
CA GLN A 126 -15.23 2.61 30.98
C GLN A 126 -14.26 3.77 31.17
N ASN A 127 -13.10 3.72 30.50
CA ASN A 127 -12.16 4.83 30.45
C ASN A 127 -11.72 5.09 29.01
N PRO A 128 -12.21 6.16 28.36
CA PRO A 128 -11.73 6.54 27.04
C PRO A 128 -10.31 7.12 27.11
N ILE A 129 -9.59 7.08 25.99
CA ILE A 129 -8.29 7.74 25.86
C ILE A 129 -8.36 8.84 24.82
N PHE A 130 -7.77 9.97 25.18
CA PHE A 130 -7.50 11.08 24.30
C PHE A 130 -6.13 11.67 24.62
N VAL A 131 -5.28 11.79 23.61
CA VAL A 131 -3.96 12.44 23.72
C VAL A 131 -3.81 13.46 22.61
N ASN A 132 -3.27 14.62 22.96
CA ASN A 132 -3.14 15.76 22.08
C ASN A 132 -1.76 16.42 22.18
N PHE A 133 -0.97 16.30 21.11
CA PHE A 133 0.34 16.92 20.93
C PHE A 133 0.30 18.13 19.97
N ASN A 134 -0.88 18.68 19.67
CA ASN A 134 -0.94 19.93 18.92
C ASN A 134 -0.16 21.03 19.67
N SER A 135 0.56 21.82 18.88
CA SER A 135 1.43 22.90 19.35
C SER A 135 2.65 22.45 20.18
N THR A 136 2.96 21.14 20.22
CA THR A 136 4.19 20.63 20.83
C THR A 136 5.14 20.08 19.75
N PRO A 137 6.45 19.94 20.05
CA PRO A 137 7.42 19.33 19.14
C PRO A 137 7.28 17.81 18.98
N PHE A 138 6.32 17.18 19.66
CA PHE A 138 6.16 15.72 19.70
C PHE A 138 5.10 15.22 18.72
N SER A 139 5.26 14.02 18.17
CA SER A 139 4.24 13.33 17.36
C SER A 139 4.33 11.83 17.57
N PHE A 140 3.26 11.06 17.32
CA PHE A 140 3.32 9.61 17.39
C PHE A 140 4.18 9.04 16.26
N SER A 141 5.06 8.12 16.63
CA SER A 141 5.89 7.35 15.71
C SER A 141 5.07 6.23 15.04
N ASP A 142 5.45 5.88 13.82
CA ASP A 142 4.92 4.75 13.06
C ASP A 142 5.40 3.38 13.59
N SER A 143 6.35 3.35 14.53
CA SER A 143 6.71 2.15 15.29
C SER A 143 5.57 1.66 16.20
N ASN A 144 4.57 2.50 16.47
CA ASN A 144 3.43 2.10 17.29
C ASN A 144 2.35 1.35 16.48
N ARG A 145 1.69 0.41 17.15
CA ARG A 145 0.46 -0.25 16.68
C ARG A 145 -0.71 0.19 17.55
N PHE A 146 -1.86 0.47 16.93
CA PHE A 146 -3.12 0.54 17.67
C PHE A 146 -3.67 -0.87 17.82
N THR A 147 -3.86 -1.30 19.06
CA THR A 147 -4.17 -2.67 19.45
C THR A 147 -5.51 -2.70 20.18
N VAL A 148 -6.37 -3.64 19.81
CA VAL A 148 -7.58 -4.02 20.54
C VAL A 148 -7.41 -5.45 21.04
N VAL A 149 -7.63 -5.66 22.33
CA VAL A 149 -7.60 -6.98 22.98
C VAL A 149 -8.97 -7.25 23.58
N GLY A 150 -9.57 -8.37 23.22
CA GLY A 150 -10.95 -8.71 23.59
C GLY A 150 -11.62 -9.60 22.54
N CYS A 151 -12.70 -10.23 22.92
CA CYS A 151 -13.66 -10.94 22.10
C CYS A 151 -14.96 -10.14 22.10
N ASP A 152 -15.59 -9.98 20.93
CA ASP A 152 -16.81 -9.17 20.79
C ASP A 152 -16.56 -7.66 20.93
N ASP A 153 -15.32 -7.22 20.76
CA ASP A 153 -14.86 -5.83 20.93
C ASP A 153 -14.45 -5.17 19.62
N LEU A 154 -14.78 -3.88 19.52
CA LEU A 154 -14.36 -3.00 18.43
C LEU A 154 -13.87 -1.67 18.98
N ALA A 155 -12.80 -1.15 18.40
CA ALA A 155 -12.36 0.19 18.72
C ALA A 155 -12.12 1.01 17.45
N VAL A 156 -12.60 2.25 17.47
CA VAL A 156 -12.33 3.25 16.44
C VAL A 156 -11.30 4.22 16.97
N ILE A 157 -10.25 4.47 16.18
CA ILE A 157 -9.27 5.51 16.44
C ILE A 157 -9.47 6.66 15.44
N VAL A 158 -9.58 7.87 15.97
CA VAL A 158 -9.67 9.10 15.19
C VAL A 158 -8.49 9.97 15.57
N GLY A 159 -7.75 10.47 14.59
CA GLY A 159 -6.63 11.36 14.82
C GLY A 159 -6.51 12.46 13.78
N SER A 160 -5.78 13.51 14.14
CA SER A 160 -5.58 14.69 13.28
C SER A 160 -4.09 14.97 13.12
N SER A 161 -3.69 15.21 11.86
CA SER A 161 -2.42 15.84 11.49
C SER A 161 -2.39 16.15 9.98
N GLY A 162 -2.80 17.35 9.57
CA GLY A 162 -2.87 17.76 8.14
C GLY A 162 -3.94 17.05 7.27
N ARG A 163 -4.37 15.82 7.63
CA ARG A 163 -5.52 15.06 7.12
C ARG A 163 -6.26 14.38 8.28
N ASN A 164 -7.55 14.11 8.11
CA ASN A 164 -8.34 13.34 9.06
C ASN A 164 -7.98 11.86 8.92
N PHE A 165 -7.41 11.28 9.98
CA PHE A 165 -7.17 9.84 10.05
C PHE A 165 -8.30 9.20 10.86
N THR A 166 -8.92 8.18 10.30
CA THR A 166 -9.90 7.36 11.00
C THR A 166 -9.67 5.92 10.61
N SER A 167 -9.53 5.06 11.60
CA SER A 167 -9.39 3.63 11.39
C SER A 167 -10.06 2.89 12.55
N GLY A 168 -10.17 1.58 12.44
CA GLY A 168 -10.75 0.76 13.49
C GLY A 168 -10.25 -0.66 13.46
N CYS A 169 -10.37 -1.32 14.60
CA CYS A 169 -10.07 -2.73 14.80
C CYS A 169 -11.31 -3.42 15.34
N LEU A 170 -11.56 -4.64 14.88
CA LEU A 170 -12.63 -5.52 15.34
C LEU A 170 -12.01 -6.85 15.72
N SER A 171 -12.33 -7.35 16.91
CA SER A 171 -11.86 -8.64 17.41
C SER A 171 -13.05 -9.50 17.84
N LEU A 172 -13.20 -10.66 17.19
CA LEU A 172 -14.34 -11.56 17.38
C LEU A 172 -13.88 -12.97 17.76
N CYS A 173 -14.49 -13.51 18.81
CA CYS A 173 -14.35 -14.91 19.20
C CYS A 173 -15.62 -15.34 19.94
N THR A 174 -15.88 -16.65 19.95
CA THR A 174 -17.03 -17.23 20.66
C THR A 174 -16.61 -18.07 21.85
N GLN A 175 -15.44 -18.68 21.78
CA GLN A 175 -14.86 -19.53 22.82
C GLN A 175 -13.36 -19.25 22.94
N SER A 176 -12.77 -19.53 24.12
CA SER A 176 -11.34 -19.34 24.34
C SER A 176 -10.45 -20.25 23.47
N SER A 177 -10.98 -21.39 23.02
CA SER A 177 -10.28 -22.32 22.11
C SER A 177 -10.13 -21.79 20.68
N ASP A 178 -10.89 -20.76 20.31
CA ASP A 178 -10.81 -20.14 18.97
C ASP A 178 -9.54 -19.28 18.82
N ILE A 179 -8.86 -18.99 19.93
CA ILE A 179 -7.78 -18.02 20.03
C ILE A 179 -6.42 -18.71 19.87
N ILE A 180 -5.55 -18.12 19.06
CA ILE A 180 -4.19 -18.62 18.83
C ILE A 180 -3.19 -17.63 19.44
N ASP A 181 -2.41 -18.10 20.42
CA ASP A 181 -1.37 -17.29 21.07
C ASP A 181 -0.37 -16.71 20.07
N GLY A 182 0.01 -15.44 20.28
CA GLY A 182 0.97 -14.73 19.44
C GLY A 182 0.40 -14.15 18.14
N PHE A 183 -0.84 -14.45 17.76
CA PHE A 183 -1.49 -13.86 16.58
C PHE A 183 -2.49 -12.78 16.98
N CYS A 184 -2.45 -11.63 16.29
CA CYS A 184 -3.31 -10.48 16.56
C CYS A 184 -3.96 -9.95 15.26
N THR A 185 -4.81 -10.79 14.65
CA THR A 185 -5.38 -10.58 13.31
C THR A 185 -6.91 -10.45 13.28
N GLY A 186 -7.57 -10.31 14.44
CA GLY A 186 -9.02 -10.15 14.56
C GLY A 186 -9.75 -11.22 15.38
N ILE A 187 -9.02 -12.13 16.03
CA ILE A 187 -9.58 -13.16 16.93
C ILE A 187 -8.85 -13.03 18.28
N GLY A 188 -9.55 -12.56 19.31
CA GLY A 188 -8.99 -12.25 20.64
C GLY A 188 -8.11 -10.99 20.68
N CYS A 189 -7.45 -10.67 19.57
CA CYS A 189 -6.64 -9.46 19.41
C CYS A 189 -6.68 -8.96 17.96
N CYS A 190 -6.69 -7.64 17.77
CA CYS A 190 -6.60 -6.97 16.48
C CYS A 190 -5.58 -5.83 16.54
N GLN A 191 -4.72 -5.71 15.52
CA GLN A 191 -3.74 -4.63 15.40
C GLN A 191 -3.80 -3.92 14.04
N ILE A 192 -3.69 -2.59 14.07
CA ILE A 192 -3.55 -1.77 12.86
C ILE A 192 -2.35 -0.81 12.96
N PRO A 193 -1.69 -0.49 11.83
CA PRO A 193 -0.60 0.48 11.80
C PRO A 193 -1.12 1.91 11.98
N LEU A 194 -0.25 2.79 12.50
CA LEU A 194 -0.53 4.23 12.64
C LEU A 194 0.28 5.05 11.61
N PRO A 195 -0.30 6.15 11.08
CA PRO A 195 0.44 7.05 10.22
C PRO A 195 1.48 7.82 11.03
N LYS A 196 2.68 7.98 10.45
CA LYS A 196 3.75 8.79 11.03
C LYS A 196 3.31 10.25 11.18
N GLY A 197 3.75 10.91 12.25
CA GLY A 197 3.49 12.34 12.45
C GLY A 197 2.08 12.66 12.97
N LEU A 198 1.35 11.68 13.50
CA LEU A 198 0.05 11.93 14.13
C LEU A 198 0.23 12.84 15.36
N LYS A 199 -0.57 13.91 15.49
CA LYS A 199 -0.48 14.82 16.64
C LYS A 199 -1.53 14.52 17.70
N THR A 200 -2.72 14.13 17.29
CA THR A 200 -3.80 13.81 18.23
C THR A 200 -4.35 12.43 17.94
N PHE A 201 -4.76 11.72 18.97
CA PHE A 201 -5.67 10.59 18.80
C PHE A 201 -6.73 10.57 19.89
N SER A 202 -7.90 10.03 19.52
CA SER A 202 -8.97 9.64 20.41
C SER A 202 -9.37 8.22 20.04
N SER A 203 -9.59 7.37 21.04
CA SER A 203 -10.09 6.01 20.82
C SER A 203 -11.45 5.82 21.49
N ALA A 204 -12.41 5.27 20.74
CA ALA A 204 -13.69 4.84 21.25
C ALA A 204 -13.77 3.31 21.19
N LEU A 205 -13.79 2.66 22.36
CA LEU A 205 -13.95 1.21 22.52
C LEU A 205 -15.43 0.88 22.78
N GLY A 206 -15.94 -0.13 22.08
CA GLY A 206 -17.29 -0.66 22.25
C GLY A 206 -17.31 -2.17 22.04
N SER A 207 -18.46 -2.77 22.28
CA SER A 207 -18.71 -4.21 22.10
C SER A 207 -20.02 -4.40 21.34
N LEU A 208 -20.14 -5.50 20.58
CA LEU A 208 -21.34 -5.77 19.78
C LEU A 208 -22.48 -6.38 20.62
N ASN A 209 -22.17 -7.23 21.60
CA ASN A 209 -23.14 -7.95 22.44
C ASN A 209 -22.94 -7.67 23.94
N ASN A 210 -22.20 -6.62 24.30
CA ASN A 210 -21.87 -6.24 25.67
C ASN A 210 -21.32 -7.42 26.49
N HIS A 211 -20.49 -8.26 25.86
CA HIS A 211 -19.84 -9.44 26.44
C HIS A 211 -20.79 -10.51 27.03
N THR A 212 -22.11 -10.39 26.87
CA THR A 212 -23.10 -11.33 27.44
C THR A 212 -22.90 -12.80 27.06
N ARG A 213 -22.25 -13.06 25.91
CA ARG A 213 -21.97 -14.42 25.40
C ARG A 213 -20.58 -14.95 25.76
N ILE A 214 -19.65 -14.06 26.13
CA ILE A 214 -18.22 -14.37 26.29
C ILE A 214 -17.67 -14.00 27.68
N HIS A 215 -18.48 -13.38 28.54
CA HIS A 215 -18.13 -12.94 29.90
C HIS A 215 -17.44 -14.02 30.75
N GLY A 216 -17.77 -15.30 30.53
CA GLY A 216 -17.16 -16.42 31.25
C GLY A 216 -15.65 -16.56 31.07
N PHE A 217 -15.07 -15.99 30.01
CA PHE A 217 -13.62 -16.00 29.77
C PHE A 217 -13.04 -14.67 29.31
N ASP A 218 -13.86 -13.68 29.00
CA ASP A 218 -13.45 -12.33 28.66
C ASP A 218 -14.49 -11.31 29.16
N PRO A 219 -14.27 -10.71 30.34
CA PRO A 219 -15.19 -9.72 30.92
C PRO A 219 -14.87 -8.27 30.52
N CYS A 220 -13.75 -8.03 29.83
CA CYS A 220 -13.21 -6.68 29.60
C CYS A 220 -12.48 -6.57 28.26
N GLY A 221 -12.95 -5.65 27.42
CA GLY A 221 -12.21 -5.21 26.24
C GLY A 221 -11.17 -4.15 26.58
N TYR A 222 -10.06 -4.13 25.85
CA TYR A 222 -8.99 -3.15 25.98
C TYR A 222 -8.58 -2.54 24.63
N ALA A 223 -8.20 -1.27 24.63
CA ALA A 223 -7.62 -0.61 23.45
C ALA A 223 -6.47 0.32 23.84
N PHE A 224 -5.37 0.28 23.09
CA PHE A 224 -4.19 1.11 23.37
C PHE A 224 -3.32 1.31 22.13
N ILE A 225 -2.41 2.28 22.22
CA ILE A 225 -1.32 2.46 21.25
C ILE A 225 -0.04 2.02 21.96
N GLY A 226 0.83 1.28 21.30
CA GLY A 226 2.09 0.87 21.92
C GLY A 226 3.12 0.39 20.92
N ASP A 227 4.36 0.36 21.37
CA ASP A 227 5.47 -0.20 20.60
C ASP A 227 5.20 -1.65 20.22
N GLN A 228 5.21 -1.92 18.91
CA GLN A 228 4.95 -3.24 18.35
C GLN A 228 5.97 -4.29 18.82
N GLU A 229 7.20 -3.90 19.15
CA GLU A 229 8.24 -4.83 19.59
C GLU A 229 8.09 -5.25 21.07
N ARG A 230 7.27 -4.53 21.84
CA ARG A 230 7.11 -4.73 23.28
C ARG A 230 5.80 -5.41 23.68
N PHE A 231 4.89 -5.63 22.73
CA PHE A 231 3.62 -6.30 22.99
C PHE A 231 3.47 -7.58 22.16
N GLN A 232 3.21 -8.68 22.86
CA GLN A 232 2.84 -9.96 22.27
C GLN A 232 1.58 -10.46 22.95
N PHE A 233 0.53 -10.68 22.16
CA PHE A 233 -0.76 -11.14 22.66
C PHE A 233 -0.71 -12.60 23.13
N ARG A 234 -1.36 -12.87 24.25
CA ARG A 234 -1.58 -14.22 24.81
C ARG A 234 -3.04 -14.39 25.19
N THR A 235 -3.57 -15.60 25.07
CA THR A 235 -4.97 -15.91 25.44
C THR A 235 -5.24 -15.62 26.92
N SER A 236 -4.23 -15.78 27.78
CA SER A 236 -4.31 -15.39 29.21
C SER A 236 -4.62 -13.91 29.44
N ASP A 237 -4.34 -13.05 28.46
CA ASP A 237 -4.55 -11.60 28.56
C ASP A 237 -6.03 -11.23 28.72
N LEU A 238 -6.95 -12.06 28.22
CA LEU A 238 -8.41 -11.83 28.32
C LEU A 238 -8.95 -12.03 29.74
N GLN A 239 -8.30 -12.87 30.55
CA GLN A 239 -8.68 -13.12 31.94
C GLN A 239 -7.79 -12.40 32.96
N ASP A 240 -6.73 -11.75 32.47
CA ASP A 240 -5.75 -11.07 33.31
C ASP A 240 -6.33 -9.75 33.83
N THR A 241 -6.85 -9.75 35.06
CA THR A 241 -7.30 -8.53 35.76
C THR A 241 -6.21 -7.47 35.90
N GLY A 242 -4.93 -7.87 35.81
CA GLY A 242 -3.76 -7.00 35.80
C GLY A 242 -3.31 -6.56 34.40
N PHE A 243 -3.98 -6.99 33.32
CA PHE A 243 -3.58 -6.74 31.93
C PHE A 243 -3.31 -5.27 31.67
N GLN A 244 -4.23 -4.42 32.11
CA GLN A 244 -4.13 -2.98 31.91
C GLN A 244 -2.87 -2.40 32.57
N ASN A 245 -2.62 -2.74 33.83
CA ASN A 245 -1.43 -2.26 34.55
C ASN A 245 -0.15 -2.82 33.94
N ARG A 246 -0.14 -4.11 33.60
CA ARG A 246 1.00 -4.76 32.93
C ARG A 246 1.32 -4.07 31.61
N THR A 247 0.32 -3.74 30.81
CA THR A 247 0.49 -3.06 29.52
C THR A 247 0.99 -1.62 29.72
N ILE A 248 0.45 -0.90 30.70
CA ILE A 248 0.91 0.45 31.06
C ILE A 248 2.40 0.46 31.45
N GLN A 249 2.89 -0.56 32.16
CA GLN A 249 4.28 -0.62 32.60
C GLN A 249 5.24 -1.12 31.50
N ASN A 250 4.83 -2.08 30.67
CA ASN A 250 5.75 -2.82 29.80
C ASN A 250 5.67 -2.43 28.31
N VAL A 251 4.57 -1.81 27.87
CA VAL A 251 4.35 -1.45 26.47
C VAL A 251 4.31 0.07 26.33
N PRO A 252 5.46 0.74 26.17
CA PRO A 252 5.47 2.20 26.06
C PRO A 252 4.86 2.69 24.74
N ILE A 253 4.40 3.93 24.73
CA ILE A 253 4.08 4.67 23.51
C ILE A 253 5.36 5.34 23.01
N VAL A 254 5.62 5.22 21.71
CA VAL A 254 6.77 5.85 21.04
C VAL A 254 6.37 7.18 20.43
N ILE A 255 7.05 8.27 20.79
CA ILE A 255 6.84 9.58 20.19
C ILE A 255 8.12 10.08 19.53
N ASP A 256 8.01 10.60 18.31
CA ASP A 256 9.09 11.32 17.64
C ASP A 256 9.17 12.75 18.19
N TRP A 257 10.36 13.32 18.21
CA TRP A 257 10.59 14.73 18.56
C TRP A 257 11.44 15.44 17.50
N ALA A 258 11.19 16.75 17.34
CA ALA A 258 11.96 17.63 16.46
C ALA A 258 12.05 19.05 17.04
N ILE A 259 13.12 19.78 16.70
CA ILE A 259 13.33 21.17 17.12
C ILE A 259 12.82 22.11 16.04
N GLY A 260 12.08 23.14 16.46
CA GLY A 260 11.51 24.13 15.55
C GLY A 260 10.41 23.55 14.65
N ASN A 261 10.03 24.35 13.67
CA ASN A 261 8.90 24.12 12.75
C ASN A 261 9.29 24.29 11.28
N GLY A 262 10.48 24.81 10.98
CA GLY A 262 11.01 24.97 9.62
C GLY A 262 11.86 23.78 9.16
N THR A 263 12.23 23.80 7.89
CA THR A 263 13.19 22.85 7.32
C THR A 263 14.63 23.15 7.77
N CYS A 264 15.55 22.20 7.57
CA CYS A 264 16.97 22.43 7.83
C CYS A 264 17.53 23.66 7.10
N ASP A 265 17.10 23.93 5.87
CA ASP A 265 17.60 25.06 5.07
C ASP A 265 17.10 26.41 5.58
N GLU A 266 15.90 26.43 6.17
CA GLU A 266 15.35 27.61 6.85
C GLU A 266 16.03 27.81 8.21
N ALA A 267 16.20 26.73 8.98
CA ALA A 267 16.79 26.77 10.30
C ALA A 267 18.25 27.26 10.29
N LYS A 268 19.06 26.84 9.31
CA LYS A 268 20.46 27.27 9.14
C LYS A 268 20.62 28.78 8.93
N LYS A 269 19.56 29.47 8.49
CA LYS A 269 19.56 30.92 8.28
C LYS A 269 19.13 31.70 9.53
N SER A 270 18.62 31.00 10.55
CA SER A 270 18.20 31.58 11.82
C SER A 270 19.42 31.80 12.72
N ALA A 271 19.39 32.88 13.51
CA ALA A 271 20.36 33.09 14.59
C ALA A 271 20.24 32.01 15.70
N ASP A 272 19.05 31.40 15.83
CA ASP A 272 18.73 30.38 16.84
C ASP A 272 18.95 28.95 16.33
N PHE A 273 19.85 28.76 15.35
CA PHE A 273 20.16 27.42 14.83
C PHE A 273 20.81 26.55 15.92
N ALA A 274 20.21 25.39 16.18
CA ALA A 274 20.56 24.55 17.32
C ALA A 274 21.83 23.71 17.13
N CYS A 275 22.17 23.33 15.90
CA CYS A 275 23.28 22.41 15.64
C CYS A 275 24.63 23.12 15.76
N ARG A 276 25.61 22.47 16.40
CA ARG A 276 26.96 22.98 16.64
C ARG A 276 27.98 22.45 15.63
N GLU A 277 29.25 22.75 15.83
CA GLU A 277 30.33 22.37 14.91
C GLU A 277 30.43 20.84 14.75
N ASN A 278 30.90 20.42 13.57
CA ASN A 278 31.03 19.02 13.16
C ASN A 278 29.73 18.19 13.26
N SER A 279 28.57 18.85 13.13
CA SER A 279 27.27 18.19 13.12
C SER A 279 26.46 18.49 11.85
N VAL A 280 25.54 17.58 11.52
CA VAL A 280 24.64 17.65 10.38
C VAL A 280 23.21 17.90 10.85
N CYS A 281 22.48 18.72 10.10
CA CYS A 281 21.05 18.93 10.30
C CYS A 281 20.26 17.84 9.58
N ILE A 282 19.39 17.15 10.30
CA ILE A 282 18.48 16.12 9.78
C ILE A 282 17.05 16.66 9.86
N GLY A 283 16.38 16.82 8.72
CA GLY A 283 15.00 17.25 8.68
C GLY A 283 14.06 16.18 9.24
N SER A 284 12.99 16.60 9.90
CA SER A 284 11.91 15.70 10.32
C SER A 284 11.19 15.12 9.09
N ASP A 285 11.05 13.79 9.04
CA ASP A 285 10.33 13.08 7.98
C ASP A 285 8.83 12.91 8.28
N THR A 286 8.35 13.47 9.39
CA THR A 286 6.94 13.43 9.81
C THR A 286 6.02 14.33 8.97
N GLY A 287 6.57 15.14 8.06
CA GLY A 287 5.84 16.11 7.24
C GLY A 287 5.36 17.36 7.99
N LEU A 288 5.68 17.48 9.28
CA LEU A 288 5.27 18.59 10.15
C LEU A 288 6.30 19.72 10.26
N GLY A 289 7.42 19.60 9.55
CA GLY A 289 8.58 20.48 9.70
C GLY A 289 9.34 20.21 11.00
N GLY A 290 10.41 20.96 11.22
CA GLY A 290 11.36 20.75 12.30
C GLY A 290 12.58 19.92 11.87
N TYR A 291 13.59 19.93 12.72
CA TYR A 291 14.86 19.27 12.46
C TYR A 291 15.51 18.76 13.75
N ARG A 292 16.51 17.90 13.59
CA ARG A 292 17.40 17.41 14.63
C ARG A 292 18.84 17.61 14.20
N CYS A 293 19.76 17.54 15.15
CA CYS A 293 21.19 17.60 14.91
C CYS A 293 21.79 16.23 15.23
N ASN A 294 22.69 15.78 14.36
CA ASN A 294 23.44 14.55 14.57
C ASN A 294 24.92 14.82 14.26
N CYS A 295 25.86 14.14 14.91
CA CYS A 295 27.27 14.33 14.58
C CYS A 295 27.55 13.97 13.10
N SER A 296 28.59 14.56 12.53
CA SER A 296 29.06 14.14 11.21
C SER A 296 29.72 12.76 11.32
N GLU A 297 29.84 12.06 10.20
CA GLU A 297 30.60 10.81 10.15
C GLU A 297 32.06 11.06 10.61
N GLY A 298 32.61 10.16 11.43
CA GLY A 298 33.93 10.33 12.07
C GLY A 298 33.94 11.21 13.33
N TYR A 299 32.79 11.68 13.82
CA TYR A 299 32.70 12.51 15.03
C TYR A 299 31.74 11.90 16.08
N GLU A 300 32.09 12.03 17.36
CA GLU A 300 31.26 11.64 18.51
C GLU A 300 30.98 12.82 19.45
N GLY A 301 29.95 12.70 20.31
CA GLY A 301 29.60 13.75 21.28
C GLY A 301 28.15 14.23 21.16
N ASN A 302 27.86 15.38 21.77
CA ASN A 302 26.52 15.97 21.75
C ASN A 302 26.46 17.11 20.72
N PRO A 303 25.68 16.98 19.62
CA PRO A 303 25.68 17.92 18.51
C PRO A 303 25.03 19.29 18.83
N TYR A 304 24.49 19.47 20.03
CA TYR A 304 23.80 20.69 20.45
C TYR A 304 24.61 21.54 21.45
N LEU A 305 25.60 20.94 22.12
CA LEU A 305 26.45 21.59 23.13
C LEU A 305 27.74 22.11 22.51
N SER A 306 28.37 23.14 23.11
CA SER A 306 29.70 23.61 22.72
C SER A 306 30.77 22.72 23.37
N PRO A 307 31.83 22.27 22.65
CA PRO A 307 32.29 22.70 21.32
C PRO A 307 31.61 22.01 20.11
N GLY A 308 30.67 21.09 20.33
CA GLY A 308 29.99 20.34 19.29
C GLY A 308 30.40 18.88 19.31
N CYS A 309 30.47 18.27 18.14
CA CYS A 309 30.99 16.91 18.01
C CYS A 309 32.52 16.93 17.89
N THR A 310 33.18 16.03 18.61
CA THR A 310 34.63 15.88 18.64
C THR A 310 35.07 14.75 17.73
N ASP A 311 36.22 14.94 17.10
CA ASP A 311 36.83 13.99 16.18
C ASP A 311 37.10 12.65 16.87
N ILE A 312 36.70 11.54 16.23
CA ILE A 312 37.03 10.19 16.69
C ILE A 312 38.46 9.91 16.25
N ASN A 313 39.32 9.47 17.15
CA ASN A 313 40.68 9.07 16.79
C ASN A 313 40.71 7.61 16.32
N GLU A 314 40.41 7.34 15.05
CA GLU A 314 40.34 5.95 14.56
C GLU A 314 41.71 5.24 14.59
N CYS A 315 42.81 5.99 14.63
CA CYS A 315 44.16 5.41 14.73
C CYS A 315 44.41 4.62 16.03
N GLU A 316 43.62 4.85 17.09
CA GLU A 316 43.69 4.04 18.32
C GLU A 316 43.28 2.57 18.09
N SER A 317 42.50 2.31 17.03
CA SER A 317 42.07 0.97 16.64
C SER A 317 43.06 0.25 15.69
N ASN A 318 44.18 0.87 15.33
CA ASN A 318 45.20 0.37 14.39
C ASN A 318 44.65 -0.08 13.01
N PRO A 319 44.05 0.83 12.21
CA PRO A 319 43.41 0.47 10.94
C PRO A 319 44.37 0.33 9.72
N CYS A 320 45.61 0.80 9.82
CA CYS A 320 46.56 0.81 8.69
C CYS A 320 47.45 -0.43 8.57
N ASP A 321 47.89 -0.72 7.33
CA ASP A 321 48.75 -1.85 6.95
C ASP A 321 50.10 -1.86 7.70
N GLU A 322 50.82 -2.99 7.72
CA GLU A 322 52.08 -3.18 8.48
C GLU A 322 53.16 -2.12 8.14
N HIS A 323 53.17 -1.65 6.89
CA HIS A 323 54.07 -0.59 6.40
C HIS A 323 53.37 0.78 6.25
N GLY A 324 52.13 0.88 6.72
CA GLY A 324 51.34 2.10 6.79
C GLY A 324 51.64 2.92 8.05
N ILE A 325 51.59 4.24 7.93
CA ILE A 325 51.60 5.22 9.02
C ILE A 325 50.17 5.76 9.09
N CYS A 326 49.50 5.50 10.21
CA CYS A 326 48.18 6.08 10.50
C CYS A 326 48.34 7.52 10.94
N THR A 327 47.67 8.43 10.24
CA THR A 327 47.57 9.84 10.61
C THR A 327 46.09 10.16 10.80
N ASN A 328 45.71 10.47 12.03
CA ASN A 328 44.35 10.90 12.33
C ASN A 328 44.08 12.25 11.66
N THR A 329 42.93 12.38 11.01
CA THR A 329 42.52 13.60 10.30
C THR A 329 41.14 14.03 10.77
N PRO A 330 40.75 15.31 10.67
CA PRO A 330 39.41 15.70 11.08
C PRO A 330 38.32 14.94 10.28
N GLY A 331 37.51 14.13 10.97
CA GLY A 331 36.39 13.33 10.47
C GLY A 331 36.76 12.00 9.83
N SER A 332 38.04 11.60 9.88
CA SER A 332 38.51 10.36 9.26
C SER A 332 39.96 10.05 9.65
N TYR A 333 40.53 9.01 9.08
CA TYR A 333 41.96 8.74 9.19
C TYR A 333 42.56 8.52 7.81
N SER A 334 43.85 8.84 7.68
CA SER A 334 44.61 8.55 6.48
C SER A 334 45.74 7.59 6.80
N CYS A 335 45.87 6.56 5.97
CA CYS A 335 47.03 5.69 5.98
C CYS A 335 47.98 6.12 4.87
N SER A 336 49.26 6.27 5.20
CA SER A 336 50.30 6.58 4.23
C SER A 336 51.41 5.55 4.27
N CYS A 337 52.03 5.29 3.13
CA CYS A 337 53.10 4.32 3.04
C CYS A 337 54.45 4.94 3.43
N ARG A 338 55.29 4.16 4.12
CA ARG A 338 56.68 4.56 4.39
C ARG A 338 57.46 4.78 3.09
N ASP A 339 58.52 5.58 3.16
CA ASP A 339 59.37 5.91 2.02
C ASP A 339 59.84 4.66 1.26
N GLY A 340 59.70 4.71 -0.07
CA GLY A 340 59.99 3.58 -0.96
C GLY A 340 58.78 2.73 -1.32
N TYR A 341 57.58 3.06 -0.82
CA TYR A 341 56.32 2.36 -1.11
C TYR A 341 55.23 3.36 -1.58
N SER A 342 54.27 2.88 -2.38
CA SER A 342 53.14 3.64 -2.93
C SER A 342 51.87 2.79 -2.92
N GLY A 343 50.75 3.36 -2.54
CA GLY A 343 49.50 2.62 -2.38
C GLY A 343 48.59 3.36 -1.41
N ASP A 344 47.54 2.71 -0.92
CA ASP A 344 46.55 3.34 -0.05
C ASP A 344 46.81 3.11 1.46
N GLY A 345 47.79 2.26 1.81
CA GLY A 345 48.24 2.04 3.18
C GLY A 345 47.20 1.45 4.15
N SER A 346 46.00 1.11 3.69
CA SER A 346 44.90 0.57 4.50
C SER A 346 44.95 -0.96 4.54
N LYS A 347 44.59 -1.57 5.70
CA LYS A 347 44.50 -3.03 5.84
C LYS A 347 43.43 -3.66 4.95
N ASP A 348 42.35 -2.93 4.70
CA ASP A 348 41.23 -3.37 3.86
C ASP A 348 41.37 -2.92 2.39
N GLY A 349 42.52 -2.31 2.04
CA GLY A 349 42.82 -1.73 0.73
C GLY A 349 43.94 -2.44 -0.05
N ARG A 350 44.64 -1.68 -0.90
CA ARG A 350 45.79 -2.13 -1.72
C ARG A 350 47.12 -2.19 -0.95
N GLY A 351 47.19 -1.66 0.26
CA GLY A 351 48.42 -1.63 1.07
C GLY A 351 49.50 -0.74 0.45
N CYS A 352 50.77 -1.03 0.71
CA CYS A 352 51.92 -0.21 0.31
C CYS A 352 52.86 -0.92 -0.70
N ILE A 353 53.17 -0.29 -1.86
CA ILE A 353 53.84 -0.88 -3.06
C ILE A 353 54.80 0.11 -3.80
N ALA A 354 56.10 -0.13 -3.90
CA ALA A 354 57.11 0.82 -4.46
C ALA A 354 56.86 1.42 -5.88
N VAL A 355 56.90 2.75 -6.08
CA VAL A 355 56.81 3.39 -7.43
C VAL A 355 57.65 4.66 -7.60
N ASN A 356 58.21 4.86 -8.81
CA ASN A 356 59.09 5.99 -9.21
C ASN A 356 58.50 6.75 -10.44
N SER A 357 58.43 8.09 -10.32
CA SER A 357 57.74 9.09 -11.18
C SER A 357 58.68 9.68 -12.27
N GLN A 358 58.37 10.58 -13.23
CA GLN A 358 57.28 11.51 -13.61
C GLN A 358 57.70 12.19 -14.95
N PHE A 359 56.82 12.91 -15.69
CA PHE A 359 57.20 14.13 -16.46
C PHE A 359 55.97 15.02 -16.87
N PRO A 360 56.06 16.38 -16.99
CA PRO A 360 54.93 17.29 -17.28
C PRO A 360 55.05 18.19 -18.56
N VAL A 361 53.98 18.95 -18.85
CA VAL A 361 53.63 19.70 -20.11
C VAL A 361 53.15 21.14 -19.80
N ILE A 362 53.53 22.19 -20.57
CA ILE A 362 52.87 23.54 -20.56
C ILE A 362 53.07 24.27 -21.91
N LYS A 363 52.00 24.83 -22.55
CA LYS A 363 51.91 26.16 -23.24
C LYS A 363 50.48 26.40 -23.80
N PHE A 364 49.67 27.30 -23.22
CA PHE A 364 48.39 27.76 -23.82
C PHE A 364 48.00 29.16 -23.30
N SER A 365 48.02 30.20 -24.14
CA SER A 365 47.49 31.53 -23.75
C SER A 365 46.96 32.44 -24.88
N ILE A 366 46.97 32.03 -26.16
CA ILE A 366 46.51 32.91 -27.28
C ILE A 366 45.03 32.66 -27.68
N GLY A 367 44.38 31.62 -27.15
CA GLY A 367 43.01 31.22 -27.54
C GLY A 367 41.84 32.00 -26.92
N PHE A 368 42.10 33.01 -26.08
CA PHE A 368 41.08 33.55 -25.17
C PHE A 368 40.00 34.41 -25.86
N SER A 369 40.33 35.12 -26.94
CA SER A 369 39.45 36.17 -27.51
C SER A 369 38.47 35.65 -28.57
N VAL A 370 38.91 34.79 -29.49
CA VAL A 370 38.01 34.06 -30.43
C VAL A 370 37.26 32.94 -29.70
N GLY A 371 37.86 32.43 -28.62
CA GLY A 371 37.24 31.51 -27.69
C GLY A 371 35.93 32.08 -27.14
N LEU A 372 35.90 33.31 -26.63
CA LEU A 372 34.74 33.84 -25.91
C LEU A 372 33.45 33.91 -26.75
N LEU A 373 33.54 34.26 -28.04
CA LEU A 373 32.37 34.33 -28.93
C LEU A 373 31.90 32.94 -29.38
N SER A 374 32.85 32.06 -29.69
CA SER A 374 32.60 30.63 -29.96
C SER A 374 32.01 29.93 -28.73
N ILE A 375 32.42 30.35 -27.53
CA ILE A 375 31.90 29.90 -26.24
C ILE A 375 30.46 30.31 -26.08
N LEU A 376 30.01 31.51 -26.46
CA LEU A 376 28.61 31.91 -26.26
C LEU A 376 27.63 31.14 -27.17
N ILE A 377 27.95 30.98 -28.45
CA ILE A 377 27.14 30.16 -29.38
C ILE A 377 27.23 28.68 -28.96
N GLY A 378 28.44 28.23 -28.62
CA GLY A 378 28.70 26.93 -28.03
C GLY A 378 27.87 26.70 -26.77
N VAL A 379 27.74 27.67 -25.86
CA VAL A 379 26.99 27.61 -24.61
C VAL A 379 25.49 27.56 -24.87
N SER A 380 24.96 28.26 -25.88
CA SER A 380 23.53 28.18 -26.24
C SER A 380 23.18 26.83 -26.88
N TRP A 381 23.98 26.36 -27.84
CA TRP A 381 23.83 25.02 -28.42
C TRP A 381 24.06 23.93 -27.39
N LEU A 382 25.02 24.12 -26.48
CA LEU A 382 25.26 23.28 -25.33
C LEU A 382 24.09 23.37 -24.34
N TYR A 383 23.44 24.51 -24.15
CA TYR A 383 22.28 24.65 -23.28
C TYR A 383 21.07 23.90 -23.84
N PHE A 384 20.72 24.09 -25.12
CA PHE A 384 19.66 23.33 -25.78
C PHE A 384 20.00 21.84 -25.90
N GLY A 385 21.26 21.53 -26.19
CA GLY A 385 21.81 20.17 -26.20
C GLY A 385 21.75 19.53 -24.82
N ILE A 386 22.11 20.24 -23.76
CA ILE A 386 22.01 19.81 -22.35
C ILE A 386 20.54 19.66 -21.97
N LYS A 387 19.65 20.58 -22.35
CA LYS A 387 18.21 20.49 -22.07
C LYS A 387 17.60 19.26 -22.76
N LYS A 388 17.93 19.02 -24.03
CA LYS A 388 17.50 17.83 -24.80
C LYS A 388 18.13 16.55 -24.25
N ARG A 389 19.42 16.56 -23.90
CA ARG A 389 20.10 15.44 -23.25
C ARG A 389 19.56 15.19 -21.84
N LYS A 390 19.17 16.22 -21.09
CA LYS A 390 18.57 16.11 -19.75
C LYS A 390 17.19 15.49 -19.85
N LEU A 391 16.38 15.90 -20.84
CA LEU A 391 15.08 15.26 -21.11
C LEU A 391 15.24 13.81 -21.57
N ALA A 392 16.18 13.52 -22.49
CA ALA A 392 16.46 12.16 -22.93
C ALA A 392 17.00 11.27 -21.80
N ARG A 393 17.93 11.79 -20.96
CA ARG A 393 18.42 11.11 -19.76
C ARG A 393 17.33 10.89 -18.73
N MET A 394 16.38 11.81 -18.60
CA MET A 394 15.24 11.68 -17.70
C MET A 394 14.28 10.59 -18.20
N ARG A 395 13.97 10.55 -19.50
CA ARG A 395 13.17 9.47 -20.11
C ARG A 395 13.87 8.12 -19.98
N GLU A 396 15.17 8.06 -20.22
CA GLU A 396 15.98 6.85 -20.04
C GLU A 396 16.01 6.42 -18.57
N LYS A 397 16.13 7.37 -17.63
CA LYS A 397 16.04 7.10 -16.19
C LYS A 397 14.68 6.52 -15.84
N PHE A 398 13.58 7.08 -16.34
CA PHE A 398 12.24 6.51 -16.13
C PHE A 398 12.10 5.13 -16.79
N PHE A 399 12.62 4.95 -18.01
CA PHE A 399 12.63 3.66 -18.68
C PHE A 399 13.33 2.59 -17.84
N GLN A 400 14.48 2.91 -17.24
CA GLN A 400 15.21 1.99 -16.35
C GLN A 400 14.49 1.78 -15.01
N GLN A 401 13.99 2.84 -14.37
CA GLN A 401 13.25 2.77 -13.11
C GLN A 401 11.95 1.96 -13.22
N ASN A 402 11.24 2.12 -14.34
CA ASN A 402 9.97 1.44 -14.62
C ASN A 402 10.17 0.01 -15.18
N GLY A 403 11.38 -0.57 -15.05
CA GLY A 403 11.65 -1.96 -15.40
C GLY A 403 11.80 -2.23 -16.91
N GLY A 404 12.10 -1.22 -17.72
CA GLY A 404 12.19 -1.36 -19.18
C GLY A 404 13.25 -2.35 -19.67
N LEU A 405 14.32 -2.57 -18.91
CA LEU A 405 15.31 -3.62 -19.21
C LEU A 405 14.73 -5.03 -18.98
N LEU A 406 13.97 -5.22 -17.89
CA LEU A 406 13.32 -6.50 -17.58
C LEU A 406 12.21 -6.81 -18.60
N LEU A 407 11.42 -5.80 -18.97
CA LEU A 407 10.33 -5.97 -19.95
C LEU A 407 10.85 -6.23 -21.38
N LYS A 408 12.00 -5.65 -21.77
CA LYS A 408 12.66 -5.97 -23.05
C LYS A 408 13.17 -7.42 -23.14
N GLN A 409 13.49 -8.04 -22.01
CA GLN A 409 13.94 -9.43 -21.94
C GLN A 409 12.77 -10.43 -21.94
N GLN A 410 11.55 -9.97 -21.67
CA GLN A 410 10.35 -10.82 -21.72
C GLN A 410 9.90 -11.03 -23.17
N SER A 411 9.74 -12.30 -23.57
CA SER A 411 9.27 -12.73 -24.90
C SER A 411 8.11 -11.92 -25.52
N PRO A 412 7.06 -11.47 -24.80
CA PRO A 412 5.95 -10.71 -25.40
C PRO A 412 6.29 -9.33 -25.97
N PHE A 413 7.49 -8.78 -25.75
CA PHE A 413 7.91 -7.45 -26.26
C PHE A 413 9.03 -7.52 -27.32
N THR A 414 9.40 -8.71 -27.80
CA THR A 414 10.47 -8.89 -28.80
C THR A 414 9.93 -8.67 -30.21
N GLU A 415 10.58 -7.81 -31.01
CA GLU A 415 10.17 -7.49 -32.38
C GLU A 415 10.15 -8.75 -33.27
N GLY A 416 8.96 -9.16 -33.74
CA GLY A 416 8.84 -10.21 -34.76
C GLY A 416 7.56 -11.06 -34.77
N GLY A 417 6.67 -10.96 -33.77
CA GLY A 417 5.41 -11.71 -33.72
C GLY A 417 4.18 -10.82 -33.99
N ALA A 418 3.21 -11.29 -34.78
CA ALA A 418 2.00 -10.54 -35.15
C ALA A 418 1.08 -10.14 -33.97
N GLU A 419 1.35 -10.60 -32.75
CA GLU A 419 0.56 -10.31 -31.54
C GLU A 419 1.40 -9.94 -30.29
N SER A 420 2.64 -9.44 -30.47
CA SER A 420 3.45 -8.97 -29.34
C SER A 420 3.03 -7.56 -28.86
N ALA A 421 3.00 -7.33 -27.55
CA ALA A 421 2.74 -6.02 -26.97
C ALA A 421 3.86 -5.04 -27.35
N LYS A 422 3.53 -3.79 -27.70
CA LYS A 422 4.49 -2.77 -28.16
C LYS A 422 4.93 -1.86 -27.01
N ILE A 423 6.21 -1.51 -26.96
CA ILE A 423 6.68 -0.39 -26.13
C ILE A 423 6.50 0.92 -26.92
N PHE A 424 5.62 1.79 -26.44
CA PHE A 424 5.33 3.09 -27.03
C PHE A 424 6.23 4.18 -26.44
N SER A 425 6.59 5.17 -27.26
CA SER A 425 7.30 6.36 -26.76
C SER A 425 6.33 7.35 -26.11
N ALA A 426 6.80 8.12 -25.13
CA ALA A 426 5.98 9.13 -24.47
C ALA A 426 5.49 10.21 -25.47
N GLU A 427 6.32 10.52 -26.47
CA GLU A 427 5.97 11.48 -27.52
C GLU A 427 4.85 10.96 -28.45
N GLU A 428 4.87 9.66 -28.78
CA GLU A 428 3.81 9.04 -29.59
C GLU A 428 2.46 9.11 -28.88
N LEU A 429 2.41 8.77 -27.58
CA LEU A 429 1.17 8.82 -26.79
C LEU A 429 0.70 10.25 -26.50
N GLU A 430 1.63 11.19 -26.29
CA GLU A 430 1.29 12.62 -26.14
C GLU A 430 0.64 13.17 -27.41
N LYS A 431 1.18 12.83 -28.60
CA LYS A 431 0.56 13.19 -29.88
C LYS A 431 -0.80 12.51 -30.07
N ALA A 432 -0.89 11.22 -29.79
CA ALA A 432 -2.11 10.43 -29.95
C ALA A 432 -3.29 10.95 -29.11
N THR A 433 -3.00 11.54 -27.94
CA THR A 433 -4.00 12.07 -26.99
C THR A 433 -4.19 13.57 -27.08
N ASN A 434 -3.55 14.26 -28.04
CA ASN A 434 -3.51 15.72 -28.11
C ASN A 434 -3.07 16.36 -26.77
N LYS A 435 -1.93 15.93 -26.24
CA LYS A 435 -1.38 16.34 -24.93
C LYS A 435 -2.32 16.02 -23.76
N TYR A 436 -2.95 14.84 -23.77
CA TYR A 436 -3.89 14.39 -22.74
C TYR A 436 -5.06 15.37 -22.53
N ALA A 437 -5.63 15.86 -23.62
CA ALA A 437 -6.72 16.83 -23.57
C ALA A 437 -7.98 16.29 -22.88
N GLU A 438 -8.71 17.17 -22.20
CA GLU A 438 -9.90 16.83 -21.40
C GLU A 438 -11.05 16.22 -22.24
N ASP A 439 -11.21 16.67 -23.48
CA ASP A 439 -12.20 16.15 -24.44
C ASP A 439 -11.89 14.73 -24.93
N ARG A 440 -10.69 14.22 -24.65
CA ARG A 440 -10.28 12.84 -24.94
C ARG A 440 -10.53 11.89 -23.77
N ILE A 441 -11.02 12.34 -22.62
CA ILE A 441 -11.23 11.47 -21.46
C ILE A 441 -12.42 10.53 -21.68
N LEU A 442 -12.16 9.23 -21.57
CA LEU A 442 -13.17 8.17 -21.60
C LEU A 442 -13.72 7.87 -20.20
N GLY A 443 -12.89 8.04 -19.16
CA GLY A 443 -13.27 7.81 -17.78
C GLY A 443 -12.20 8.23 -16.78
N ARG A 444 -12.64 8.52 -15.55
CA ARG A 444 -11.79 8.80 -14.38
C ARG A 444 -12.12 7.79 -13.29
N GLY A 445 -11.13 7.04 -12.82
CA GLY A 445 -11.28 6.02 -11.78
C GLY A 445 -10.28 6.20 -10.63
N GLY A 446 -10.35 5.30 -9.65
CA GLY A 446 -9.39 5.26 -8.53
C GLY A 446 -7.95 5.01 -8.98
N TYR A 447 -7.78 4.29 -10.09
CA TYR A 447 -6.48 3.86 -10.63
C TYR A 447 -5.91 4.75 -11.74
N GLY A 448 -6.59 5.86 -12.12
CA GLY A 448 -6.12 6.69 -13.21
C GLY A 448 -7.20 7.38 -14.03
N THR A 449 -6.75 8.03 -15.10
CA THR A 449 -7.60 8.60 -16.15
C THR A 449 -7.34 7.85 -17.45
N VAL A 450 -8.41 7.46 -18.15
CA VAL A 450 -8.32 6.77 -19.44
C VAL A 450 -8.65 7.76 -20.55
N TYR A 451 -7.76 7.86 -21.53
CA TYR A 451 -7.87 8.76 -22.67
C TYR A 451 -8.10 7.97 -23.97
N ARG A 452 -8.91 8.52 -24.87
CA ARG A 452 -9.03 8.06 -26.25
C ARG A 452 -7.84 8.59 -27.04
N GLY A 453 -7.01 7.68 -27.53
CA GLY A 453 -5.88 7.98 -28.41
C GLY A 453 -6.14 7.58 -29.86
N ILE A 454 -5.51 8.28 -30.80
CA ILE A 454 -5.41 7.86 -32.20
C ILE A 454 -3.93 7.70 -32.53
N LEU A 455 -3.48 6.47 -32.75
CA LEU A 455 -2.09 6.17 -33.09
C LEU A 455 -1.74 6.61 -34.53
N PRO A 456 -0.44 6.73 -34.89
CA PRO A 456 -0.02 7.15 -36.24
C PRO A 456 -0.56 6.27 -37.37
N ASP A 457 -0.82 5.00 -37.10
CA ASP A 457 -1.42 4.03 -38.01
C ASP A 457 -2.96 4.08 -38.06
N GLN A 458 -3.55 5.14 -37.51
CA GLN A 458 -5.00 5.38 -37.42
C GLN A 458 -5.77 4.45 -36.49
N ARG A 459 -5.09 3.56 -35.75
CA ARG A 459 -5.76 2.73 -34.74
C ARG A 459 -6.23 3.59 -33.57
N VAL A 460 -7.50 3.43 -33.18
CA VAL A 460 -8.06 4.04 -31.99
C VAL A 460 -7.74 3.16 -30.78
N VAL A 461 -7.20 3.77 -29.72
CA VAL A 461 -6.74 3.07 -28.52
C VAL A 461 -7.26 3.74 -27.25
N ALA A 462 -7.29 2.99 -26.16
CA ALA A 462 -7.53 3.52 -24.82
C ALA A 462 -6.19 3.60 -24.06
N ILE A 463 -5.81 4.78 -23.59
CA ILE A 463 -4.54 5.04 -22.90
C ILE A 463 -4.83 5.36 -21.43
N LYS A 464 -4.48 4.44 -20.53
CA LYS A 464 -4.65 4.60 -19.08
C LYS A 464 -3.41 5.27 -18.50
N LYS A 465 -3.63 6.40 -17.84
CA LYS A 465 -2.62 7.20 -17.14
C LYS A 465 -2.93 7.27 -15.65
N SER A 466 -2.08 6.68 -14.81
CA SER A 466 -2.25 6.70 -13.36
C SER A 466 -1.95 8.10 -12.79
N ARG A 467 -2.57 8.49 -11.65
CA ARG A 467 -2.59 9.88 -11.17
C ARG A 467 -1.34 10.30 -10.38
N ILE A 468 -0.76 9.40 -9.58
CA ILE A 468 0.43 9.61 -8.72
C ILE A 468 1.17 8.28 -8.62
N MET A 469 2.50 8.29 -8.65
CA MET A 469 3.30 7.07 -8.46
C MET A 469 3.65 6.89 -6.98
N ASP A 470 2.97 5.95 -6.34
CA ASP A 470 3.44 5.32 -5.10
C ASP A 470 3.84 3.86 -5.39
N GLN A 471 4.44 3.18 -4.41
CA GLN A 471 4.90 1.80 -4.59
C GLN A 471 3.75 0.84 -4.98
N SER A 472 2.52 1.08 -4.49
CA SER A 472 1.35 0.26 -4.78
C SER A 472 0.90 0.37 -6.25
N GLN A 473 1.02 1.55 -6.85
CA GLN A 473 0.68 1.78 -8.25
C GLN A 473 1.68 1.12 -9.21
N ILE A 474 2.96 1.05 -8.83
CA ILE A 474 3.98 0.33 -9.61
C ILE A 474 3.66 -1.18 -9.62
N GLU A 475 3.32 -1.76 -8.47
CA GLU A 475 2.91 -3.17 -8.41
C GLU A 475 1.67 -3.47 -9.28
N GLN A 476 0.66 -2.58 -9.25
CA GLN A 476 -0.54 -2.72 -10.08
C GLN A 476 -0.20 -2.68 -11.57
N PHE A 477 0.68 -1.77 -11.99
CA PHE A 477 1.16 -1.69 -13.37
C PHE A 477 1.87 -2.98 -13.79
N ILE A 478 2.83 -3.47 -12.98
CA ILE A 478 3.58 -4.68 -13.27
C ILE A 478 2.64 -5.88 -13.36
N ASN A 479 1.72 -6.03 -12.41
CA ASN A 479 0.72 -7.11 -12.40
C ASN A 479 -0.14 -7.06 -13.67
N GLU A 480 -0.63 -5.89 -14.05
CA GLU A 480 -1.50 -5.73 -15.21
C GLU A 480 -0.79 -6.08 -16.52
N VAL A 481 0.49 -5.70 -16.67
CA VAL A 481 1.33 -6.10 -17.82
C VAL A 481 1.55 -7.62 -17.84
N ILE A 482 1.96 -8.22 -16.71
CA ILE A 482 2.27 -9.65 -16.64
C ILE A 482 1.02 -10.50 -16.91
N ILE A 483 -0.14 -10.12 -16.35
CA ILE A 483 -1.39 -10.87 -16.50
C ILE A 483 -1.91 -10.73 -17.93
N LEU A 484 -2.05 -9.51 -18.45
CA LEU A 484 -2.68 -9.30 -19.76
C LEU A 484 -1.82 -9.73 -20.94
N THR A 485 -0.50 -9.87 -20.77
CA THR A 485 0.36 -10.48 -21.79
C THR A 485 0.20 -12.01 -21.87
N GLN A 486 -0.29 -12.66 -20.81
CA GLN A 486 -0.53 -14.10 -20.75
C GLN A 486 -1.97 -14.51 -21.06
N VAL A 487 -2.90 -13.54 -21.05
CA VAL A 487 -4.32 -13.78 -21.28
C VAL A 487 -4.69 -13.48 -22.74
N ASN A 488 -5.17 -14.50 -23.45
CA ASN A 488 -5.73 -14.35 -24.79
C ASN A 488 -7.17 -14.89 -24.83
N HIS A 489 -8.15 -14.02 -24.62
CA HIS A 489 -9.57 -14.39 -24.60
C HIS A 489 -10.44 -13.31 -25.26
N ARG A 490 -11.43 -13.72 -26.07
CA ARG A 490 -12.29 -12.79 -26.83
C ARG A 490 -13.05 -11.80 -25.95
N ASN A 491 -13.41 -12.22 -24.74
CA ASN A 491 -14.17 -11.44 -23.75
C ASN A 491 -13.29 -10.82 -22.66
N VAL A 492 -11.98 -10.68 -22.90
CA VAL A 492 -11.05 -9.91 -22.06
C VAL A 492 -10.46 -8.79 -22.91
N VAL A 493 -10.28 -7.60 -22.33
CA VAL A 493 -9.66 -6.47 -23.04
C VAL A 493 -8.19 -6.78 -23.36
N LYS A 494 -7.80 -6.60 -24.63
CA LYS A 494 -6.44 -6.82 -25.10
C LYS A 494 -5.53 -5.64 -24.74
N LEU A 495 -4.43 -5.93 -24.06
CA LEU A 495 -3.32 -4.99 -23.88
C LEU A 495 -2.51 -4.93 -25.19
N LEU A 496 -2.41 -3.73 -25.77
CA LEU A 496 -1.62 -3.49 -26.99
C LEU A 496 -0.18 -3.12 -26.66
N GLY A 497 0.07 -2.58 -25.46
CA GLY A 497 1.40 -2.19 -25.04
C GLY A 497 1.45 -1.25 -23.86
N CYS A 498 2.63 -0.71 -23.59
CA CYS A 498 2.86 0.23 -22.50
C CYS A 498 3.88 1.32 -22.89
N CYS A 499 3.94 2.40 -22.13
CA CYS A 499 5.00 3.40 -22.20
C CYS A 499 5.67 3.55 -20.84
N LEU A 500 6.99 3.44 -20.83
CA LEU A 500 7.84 3.47 -19.63
C LEU A 500 8.68 4.75 -19.53
N GLU A 501 8.65 5.61 -20.54
CA GLU A 501 9.43 6.86 -20.63
C GLU A 501 8.82 8.04 -19.85
N SER A 502 7.69 7.82 -19.19
CA SER A 502 6.97 8.81 -18.40
C SER A 502 7.22 8.64 -16.91
N GLU A 503 7.04 9.73 -16.14
CA GLU A 503 7.14 9.71 -14.68
C GLU A 503 6.22 8.66 -14.04
N VAL A 504 5.05 8.40 -14.64
CA VAL A 504 4.18 7.29 -14.27
C VAL A 504 3.96 6.42 -15.50
N PRO A 505 4.14 5.08 -15.45
CA PRO A 505 3.92 4.21 -16.59
C PRO A 505 2.51 4.33 -17.17
N LEU A 506 2.40 4.18 -18.50
CA LEU A 506 1.14 4.25 -19.23
C LEU A 506 0.82 2.88 -19.83
N LEU A 507 -0.46 2.52 -19.84
CA LEU A 507 -0.95 1.29 -20.46
C LEU A 507 -1.83 1.64 -21.67
N VAL A 508 -1.65 0.89 -22.76
CA VAL A 508 -2.35 1.08 -24.04
C VAL A 508 -3.17 -0.16 -24.35
N TYR A 509 -4.48 -0.01 -24.41
CA TYR A 509 -5.44 -1.08 -24.67
C TYR A 509 -6.15 -0.88 -26.00
N GLU A 510 -6.79 -1.95 -26.48
CA GLU A 510 -7.82 -1.81 -27.51
C GLU A 510 -8.93 -0.86 -27.02
N PHE A 511 -9.44 -0.02 -27.94
CA PHE A 511 -10.54 0.87 -27.62
C PHE A 511 -11.87 0.12 -27.67
N ILE A 512 -12.63 0.18 -26.58
CA ILE A 512 -13.98 -0.40 -26.48
C ILE A 512 -15.00 0.74 -26.50
N SER A 513 -15.86 0.75 -27.52
CA SER A 513 -16.61 1.92 -27.96
C SER A 513 -17.93 2.19 -27.23
N ASN A 514 -18.65 1.15 -26.78
CA ASN A 514 -19.96 1.29 -26.15
C ASN A 514 -19.88 1.48 -24.62
N GLY A 515 -18.69 1.75 -24.07
CA GLY A 515 -18.51 2.08 -22.66
C GLY A 515 -18.76 0.90 -21.71
N THR A 516 -19.12 1.22 -20.46
CA THR A 516 -19.25 0.25 -19.36
C THR A 516 -20.69 -0.27 -19.21
N LEU A 517 -20.85 -1.52 -18.78
CA LEU A 517 -22.14 -2.13 -18.48
C LEU A 517 -22.89 -1.33 -17.40
N PHE A 518 -22.20 -0.79 -16.40
CA PHE A 518 -22.79 0.09 -15.37
C PHE A 518 -23.58 1.26 -15.98
N HIS A 519 -23.04 1.91 -17.02
CA HIS A 519 -23.73 3.01 -17.68
C HIS A 519 -25.01 2.56 -18.38
N HIS A 520 -24.98 1.39 -19.03
CA HIS A 520 -26.16 0.84 -19.70
C HIS A 520 -27.26 0.37 -18.75
N ILE A 521 -26.91 -0.11 -17.55
CA ILE A 521 -27.90 -0.56 -16.55
C ILE A 521 -28.52 0.63 -15.82
N HIS A 522 -27.74 1.65 -15.47
CA HIS A 522 -28.18 2.69 -14.52
C HIS A 522 -28.41 4.09 -15.11
N ASN A 523 -27.99 4.38 -16.35
CA ASN A 523 -28.12 5.71 -16.95
C ASN A 523 -28.99 5.68 -18.21
N SER A 524 -30.31 5.60 -18.01
CA SER A 524 -31.31 5.35 -19.06
C SER A 524 -31.64 6.54 -19.98
N SER A 525 -30.95 7.67 -19.85
CA SER A 525 -31.30 8.91 -20.57
C SER A 525 -30.60 9.10 -21.92
N GLN A 526 -29.59 8.29 -22.26
CA GLN A 526 -28.76 8.51 -23.46
C GLN A 526 -28.51 7.25 -24.33
N MET A 527 -28.93 6.05 -23.91
CA MET A 527 -28.52 4.79 -24.57
C MET A 527 -29.70 3.81 -24.71
N SER A 528 -29.63 2.93 -25.73
CA SER A 528 -30.62 1.87 -25.97
C SER A 528 -30.63 0.84 -24.84
N TRP A 529 -31.82 0.55 -24.32
CA TRP A 529 -32.05 -0.45 -23.27
C TRP A 529 -31.72 -1.89 -23.73
N PHE A 530 -31.15 -2.71 -22.84
CA PHE A 530 -30.88 -4.13 -23.13
C PHE A 530 -32.08 -5.03 -22.83
N ALA A 531 -32.51 -5.76 -23.87
CA ALA A 531 -33.45 -6.87 -23.76
C ALA A 531 -32.92 -7.95 -22.82
N TRP A 532 -33.83 -8.72 -22.23
CA TRP A 532 -33.48 -9.80 -21.31
C TRP A 532 -32.50 -10.80 -21.93
N LYS A 533 -32.70 -11.12 -23.22
CA LYS A 533 -31.78 -11.95 -24.00
C LYS A 533 -30.37 -11.38 -24.09
N ASP A 534 -30.23 -10.07 -24.22
CA ASP A 534 -28.92 -9.40 -24.29
C ASP A 534 -28.26 -9.40 -22.91
N ARG A 535 -29.01 -9.16 -21.84
CA ARG A 535 -28.52 -9.27 -20.46
C ARG A 535 -27.99 -10.67 -20.15
N LEU A 536 -28.72 -11.72 -20.56
CA LEU A 536 -28.27 -13.11 -20.43
C LEU A 536 -27.03 -13.41 -21.29
N ARG A 537 -26.94 -12.84 -22.50
CA ARG A 537 -25.73 -12.96 -23.32
C ARG A 537 -24.53 -12.34 -22.61
N ILE A 538 -24.67 -11.12 -22.12
CA ILE A 538 -23.61 -10.38 -21.42
C ILE A 538 -23.16 -11.14 -20.17
N ALA A 539 -24.12 -11.63 -19.37
CA ALA A 539 -23.83 -12.45 -18.20
C ALA A 539 -23.06 -13.73 -18.56
N ALA A 540 -23.49 -14.46 -19.59
CA ALA A 540 -22.83 -15.69 -20.02
C ALA A 540 -21.41 -15.43 -20.56
N GLU A 541 -21.20 -14.37 -21.33
CA GLU A 541 -19.89 -14.00 -21.86
C GLU A 541 -18.92 -13.55 -20.76
N ALA A 542 -19.38 -12.72 -19.81
CA ALA A 542 -18.59 -12.31 -18.65
C ALA A 542 -18.23 -13.51 -17.75
N ALA A 543 -19.20 -14.38 -17.47
CA ALA A 543 -18.97 -15.60 -16.69
C ALA A 543 -17.97 -16.53 -17.39
N GLY A 544 -18.07 -16.68 -18.72
CA GLY A 544 -17.13 -17.46 -19.52
C GLY A 544 -15.71 -16.90 -19.46
N ALA A 545 -15.55 -15.58 -19.50
CA ALA A 545 -14.25 -14.93 -19.34
C ALA A 545 -13.64 -15.18 -17.96
N LEU A 546 -14.42 -15.01 -16.88
CA LEU A 546 -13.96 -15.26 -15.51
C LEU A 546 -13.64 -16.75 -15.28
N ALA A 547 -14.45 -17.66 -15.82
CA ALA A 547 -14.16 -19.09 -15.78
C ALA A 547 -12.83 -19.44 -16.48
N TYR A 548 -12.53 -18.79 -17.61
CA TYR A 548 -11.25 -18.93 -18.28
C TYR A 548 -10.09 -18.47 -17.38
N LEU A 549 -10.21 -17.31 -16.73
CA LEU A 549 -9.18 -16.77 -15.84
C LEU A 549 -8.89 -17.69 -14.65
N HIS A 550 -9.92 -18.29 -14.05
CA HIS A 550 -9.76 -19.16 -12.89
C HIS A 550 -9.21 -20.56 -13.23
N SER A 551 -9.56 -21.11 -14.40
CA SER A 551 -9.38 -22.56 -14.65
C SER A 551 -8.63 -22.95 -15.91
N ALA A 552 -8.50 -22.05 -16.89
CA ALA A 552 -7.94 -22.37 -18.21
C ALA A 552 -6.71 -21.53 -18.59
N ALA A 553 -6.43 -20.46 -17.85
CA ALA A 553 -5.18 -19.72 -17.97
C ALA A 553 -3.99 -20.55 -17.44
N SER A 554 -2.78 -20.27 -17.96
CA SER A 554 -1.55 -21.01 -17.59
C SER A 554 -1.24 -20.98 -16.09
N MET A 555 -1.58 -19.88 -15.43
CA MET A 555 -1.66 -19.75 -13.97
C MET A 555 -3.03 -19.18 -13.64
N PRO A 556 -3.77 -19.73 -12.65
CA PRO A 556 -5.05 -19.18 -12.24
C PRO A 556 -4.95 -17.70 -11.84
N ILE A 557 -5.86 -16.88 -12.36
CA ILE A 557 -5.90 -15.43 -12.13
C ILE A 557 -7.20 -15.08 -11.42
N ILE A 558 -7.10 -14.55 -10.20
CA ILE A 558 -8.25 -13.97 -9.49
C ILE A 558 -8.32 -12.48 -9.83
N HIS A 559 -9.46 -12.02 -10.35
CA HIS A 559 -9.63 -10.65 -10.82
C HIS A 559 -9.72 -9.65 -9.66
N ARG A 560 -10.46 -9.99 -8.60
CA ARG A 560 -10.60 -9.27 -7.31
C ARG A 560 -11.35 -7.93 -7.34
N ASP A 561 -11.72 -7.43 -8.53
CA ASP A 561 -12.48 -6.19 -8.69
C ASP A 561 -13.54 -6.32 -9.80
N VAL A 562 -14.25 -7.45 -9.79
CA VAL A 562 -15.36 -7.70 -10.70
C VAL A 562 -16.53 -6.78 -10.34
N LYS A 563 -16.93 -5.92 -11.28
CA LYS A 563 -18.04 -4.98 -11.12
C LYS A 563 -18.55 -4.54 -12.48
N SER A 564 -19.79 -4.05 -12.55
CA SER A 564 -20.39 -3.62 -13.82
C SER A 564 -19.66 -2.45 -14.50
N SER A 565 -18.86 -1.65 -13.78
CA SER A 565 -18.01 -0.61 -14.38
C SER A 565 -16.71 -1.14 -15.03
N ASN A 566 -16.29 -2.36 -14.68
CA ASN A 566 -15.13 -3.04 -15.26
C ASN A 566 -15.51 -4.03 -16.38
N ILE A 567 -16.81 -4.14 -16.68
CA ILE A 567 -17.34 -4.92 -17.80
C ILE A 567 -17.67 -3.93 -18.92
N LEU A 568 -16.94 -3.99 -20.02
CA LEU A 568 -17.09 -3.11 -21.19
C LEU A 568 -17.87 -3.81 -22.31
N LEU A 569 -18.46 -3.02 -23.20
CA LEU A 569 -19.18 -3.50 -24.38
C LEU A 569 -18.60 -2.88 -25.64
N ASP A 570 -18.29 -3.69 -26.65
CA ASP A 570 -17.82 -3.20 -27.94
C ASP A 570 -18.97 -2.79 -28.88
N ASP A 571 -18.66 -2.41 -30.13
CA ASP A 571 -19.65 -1.98 -31.14
C ASP A 571 -20.73 -3.04 -31.42
N SER A 572 -20.41 -4.32 -31.21
CA SER A 572 -21.33 -5.44 -31.39
C SER A 572 -22.06 -5.84 -30.09
N TYR A 573 -21.87 -5.08 -29.02
CA TYR A 573 -22.27 -5.41 -27.65
C TYR A 573 -21.70 -6.75 -27.17
N THR A 574 -20.52 -7.12 -27.65
CA THR A 574 -19.74 -8.22 -27.10
C THR A 574 -19.07 -7.76 -25.82
N THR A 575 -19.10 -8.63 -24.82
CA THR A 575 -18.64 -8.31 -23.47
C THR A 575 -17.13 -8.42 -23.33
N LYS A 576 -16.49 -7.47 -22.65
CA LYS A 576 -15.04 -7.44 -22.41
C LYS A 576 -14.74 -7.11 -20.94
N ILE A 577 -14.09 -8.02 -20.22
CA ILE A 577 -13.61 -7.78 -18.86
C ILE A 577 -12.34 -6.92 -18.90
N SER A 578 -12.25 -5.93 -18.02
CA SER A 578 -11.19 -4.92 -17.97
C SER A 578 -10.72 -4.63 -16.54
N ASP A 579 -9.63 -3.87 -16.41
CA ASP A 579 -9.06 -3.37 -15.14
C ASP A 579 -8.47 -4.48 -14.23
N PHE A 580 -7.33 -5.01 -14.65
CA PHE A 580 -6.62 -6.11 -13.97
C PHE A 580 -5.61 -5.62 -12.92
N GLY A 581 -5.64 -4.32 -12.56
CA GLY A 581 -4.67 -3.75 -11.63
C GLY A 581 -4.73 -4.37 -10.22
N ALA A 582 -5.91 -4.79 -9.76
CA ALA A 582 -6.08 -5.47 -8.47
C ALA A 582 -5.86 -6.98 -8.52
N SER A 583 -5.73 -7.55 -9.73
CA SER A 583 -5.72 -8.99 -9.95
C SER A 583 -4.45 -9.67 -9.42
N ARG A 584 -4.56 -10.96 -9.11
CA ARG A 584 -3.46 -11.76 -8.56
C ARG A 584 -3.34 -13.10 -9.27
N LEU A 585 -2.09 -13.47 -9.55
CA LEU A 585 -1.74 -14.83 -9.99
C LEU A 585 -1.69 -15.74 -8.76
N VAL A 586 -2.31 -16.91 -8.86
CA VAL A 586 -2.29 -17.92 -7.81
C VAL A 586 -1.29 -19.01 -8.20
N PRO A 587 -0.26 -19.27 -7.36
CA PRO A 587 0.64 -20.40 -7.56
C PRO A 587 -0.12 -21.73 -7.62
N LEU A 588 0.30 -22.66 -8.48
CA LEU A 588 -0.40 -23.94 -8.73
C LEU A 588 -0.52 -24.83 -7.47
N ASP A 589 0.32 -24.62 -6.46
CA ASP A 589 0.36 -25.33 -5.19
C ASP A 589 -0.59 -24.76 -4.12
N GLN A 590 -1.29 -23.66 -4.42
CA GLN A 590 -2.14 -22.95 -3.45
C GLN A 590 -3.54 -22.69 -4.02
N THR A 591 -4.58 -22.88 -3.21
CA THR A 591 -5.98 -22.57 -3.57
C THR A 591 -6.47 -21.26 -2.95
N GLN A 592 -5.69 -20.67 -2.05
CA GLN A 592 -6.01 -19.46 -1.29
C GLN A 592 -4.76 -18.60 -1.12
N VAL A 593 -4.93 -17.27 -1.13
CA VAL A 593 -3.84 -16.31 -1.00
C VAL A 593 -4.17 -15.30 0.10
N THR A 594 -3.34 -15.26 1.15
CA THR A 594 -3.46 -14.23 2.20
C THR A 594 -2.91 -12.90 1.69
N THR A 595 -3.75 -11.86 1.60
CA THR A 595 -3.35 -10.56 1.05
C THR A 595 -4.16 -9.41 1.67
N LEU A 596 -3.61 -8.20 1.72
CA LEU A 596 -4.29 -6.98 2.17
C LEU A 596 -5.67 -6.89 1.49
N VAL A 597 -6.74 -6.52 2.18
CA VAL A 597 -8.06 -6.46 1.54
C VAL A 597 -8.13 -5.34 0.49
N GLN A 598 -8.53 -5.67 -0.74
CA GLN A 598 -8.74 -4.72 -1.84
C GLN A 598 -9.96 -5.10 -2.67
N GLY A 599 -10.77 -4.12 -3.07
CA GLY A 599 -11.92 -4.30 -3.95
C GLY A 599 -12.91 -3.13 -3.81
N THR A 600 -14.01 -3.18 -4.55
CA THR A 600 -15.03 -2.12 -4.55
C THR A 600 -16.15 -2.40 -3.55
N LEU A 601 -16.43 -1.46 -2.65
CA LEU A 601 -17.55 -1.55 -1.71
C LEU A 601 -18.88 -1.82 -2.45
N GLY A 602 -19.65 -2.78 -1.93
CA GLY A 602 -20.88 -3.28 -2.55
C GLY A 602 -20.70 -4.55 -3.39
N TYR A 603 -19.49 -4.77 -3.92
CA TYR A 603 -19.11 -6.00 -4.63
C TYR A 603 -18.15 -6.89 -3.85
N LEU A 604 -17.49 -6.31 -2.84
CA LEU A 604 -16.47 -6.99 -2.04
C LEU A 604 -17.04 -8.18 -1.29
N ASP A 605 -16.39 -9.33 -1.46
CA ASP A 605 -16.72 -10.57 -0.77
C ASP A 605 -16.57 -10.40 0.75
N PRO A 606 -17.64 -10.61 1.55
CA PRO A 606 -17.61 -10.46 3.00
C PRO A 606 -16.68 -11.47 3.69
N GLU A 607 -16.53 -12.68 3.14
CA GLU A 607 -15.62 -13.70 3.70
C GLU A 607 -14.17 -13.27 3.49
N TYR A 608 -13.81 -12.83 2.29
CA TYR A 608 -12.49 -12.26 2.01
C TYR A 608 -12.21 -11.01 2.86
N PHE A 609 -13.20 -10.12 3.02
CA PHE A 609 -13.06 -8.92 3.84
C PHE A 609 -12.72 -9.24 5.31
N HIS A 610 -13.29 -10.29 5.88
CA HIS A 610 -13.05 -10.68 7.27
C HIS A 610 -11.80 -11.54 7.44
N THR A 611 -11.56 -12.50 6.54
CA THR A 611 -10.49 -13.49 6.69
C THR A 611 -9.16 -13.03 6.09
N SER A 612 -9.19 -12.03 5.21
CA SER A 612 -8.07 -11.67 4.31
C SER A 612 -7.58 -12.81 3.41
N GLN A 613 -8.35 -13.90 3.30
CA GLN A 613 -8.07 -15.05 2.43
C GLN A 613 -8.77 -14.84 1.09
N LEU A 614 -7.99 -14.59 0.05
CA LEU A 614 -8.50 -14.42 -1.30
C LEU A 614 -8.61 -15.78 -1.99
N THR A 615 -9.78 -16.08 -2.55
CA THR A 615 -10.03 -17.28 -3.36
C THR A 615 -10.77 -16.90 -4.65
N GLU A 616 -10.81 -17.82 -5.63
CA GLU A 616 -11.63 -17.65 -6.84
C GLU A 616 -13.12 -17.43 -6.53
N LYS A 617 -13.59 -17.88 -5.35
CA LYS A 617 -14.97 -17.70 -4.89
C LYS A 617 -15.27 -16.26 -4.51
N SER A 618 -14.26 -15.42 -4.29
CA SER A 618 -14.44 -13.98 -4.08
C SER A 618 -14.93 -13.29 -5.36
N ASP A 619 -14.40 -13.67 -6.52
CA ASP A 619 -14.90 -13.19 -7.82
C ASP A 619 -16.33 -13.69 -8.10
N VAL A 620 -16.67 -14.91 -7.67
CA VAL A 620 -18.03 -15.46 -7.79
C VAL A 620 -19.04 -14.59 -7.03
N TYR A 621 -18.69 -14.17 -5.81
CA TYR A 621 -19.55 -13.27 -5.02
C TYR A 621 -19.75 -11.93 -5.73
N SER A 622 -18.65 -11.30 -6.16
CA SER A 622 -18.69 -10.02 -6.88
C SER A 622 -19.49 -10.13 -8.19
N PHE A 623 -19.37 -11.24 -8.92
CA PHE A 623 -20.17 -11.51 -10.10
C PHE A 623 -21.65 -11.76 -9.79
N GLY A 624 -21.97 -12.38 -8.65
CA GLY A 624 -23.33 -12.51 -8.14
C GLY A 624 -24.01 -11.15 -7.95
N VAL A 625 -23.25 -10.13 -7.50
CA VAL A 625 -23.75 -8.75 -7.40
C VAL A 625 -24.04 -8.18 -8.79
N VAL A 626 -23.16 -8.40 -9.77
CA VAL A 626 -23.39 -7.98 -11.18
C VAL A 626 -24.65 -8.62 -11.77
N LEU A 627 -24.90 -9.90 -11.49
CA LEU A 627 -26.13 -10.57 -11.91
C LEU A 627 -27.36 -9.96 -11.24
N ALA A 628 -27.28 -9.61 -9.95
CA ALA A 628 -28.36 -8.91 -9.25
C ALA A 628 -28.63 -7.52 -9.85
N GLU A 629 -27.60 -6.76 -10.24
CA GLU A 629 -27.74 -5.50 -10.97
C GLU A 629 -28.44 -5.72 -12.33
N LEU A 630 -28.03 -6.74 -13.08
CA LEU A 630 -28.64 -7.09 -14.38
C LEU A 630 -30.11 -7.49 -14.25
N MET A 631 -30.52 -8.13 -13.15
CA MET A 631 -31.92 -8.52 -12.93
C MET A 631 -32.78 -7.36 -12.42
N THR A 632 -32.25 -6.51 -11.55
CA THR A 632 -33.05 -5.51 -10.83
C THR A 632 -32.94 -4.10 -11.41
N GLY A 633 -31.88 -3.81 -12.15
CA GLY A 633 -31.51 -2.46 -12.57
C GLY A 633 -31.09 -1.54 -11.41
N LYS A 634 -31.00 -2.06 -10.18
CA LYS A 634 -30.65 -1.30 -8.97
C LYS A 634 -29.13 -1.23 -8.79
N LYS A 635 -28.63 -0.14 -8.23
CA LYS A 635 -27.20 0.02 -7.91
C LYS A 635 -26.80 -0.86 -6.72
N PRO A 636 -25.53 -1.33 -6.64
CA PRO A 636 -25.05 -2.19 -5.56
C PRO A 636 -25.13 -1.55 -4.18
N LEU A 637 -24.87 -0.25 -4.10
CA LEU A 637 -25.00 0.57 -2.90
C LEU A 637 -25.92 1.76 -3.17
N ALA A 638 -26.96 1.88 -2.35
CA ALA A 638 -27.94 2.96 -2.42
C ALA A 638 -28.00 3.69 -1.06
N PRO A 639 -27.14 4.69 -0.81
CA PRO A 639 -27.00 5.32 0.50
C PRO A 639 -28.24 6.09 0.96
N THR A 640 -29.18 6.39 0.07
CA THR A 640 -30.42 7.15 0.35
C THR A 640 -31.61 6.27 0.69
N LYS A 641 -31.44 4.94 0.78
CA LYS A 641 -32.51 3.98 1.10
C LYS A 641 -32.44 3.51 2.57
N SER A 642 -33.49 2.81 3.03
CA SER A 642 -33.50 2.19 4.37
C SER A 642 -32.32 1.23 4.55
N GLU A 643 -31.94 0.96 5.80
CA GLU A 643 -30.77 0.12 6.13
C GLU A 643 -30.81 -1.25 5.43
N GLU A 644 -32.00 -1.84 5.31
CA GLU A 644 -32.25 -3.15 4.67
C GLU A 644 -32.07 -3.11 3.14
N GLU A 645 -32.31 -1.97 2.47
CA GLU A 645 -32.18 -1.84 1.01
C GLU A 645 -30.85 -1.18 0.58
N ARG A 646 -29.98 -0.85 1.54
CA ARG A 646 -28.75 -0.09 1.29
C ARG A 646 -27.72 -0.90 0.50
N ASN A 647 -27.66 -2.21 0.71
CA ASN A 647 -26.78 -3.16 0.03
C ASN A 647 -27.63 -4.11 -0.84
N LEU A 648 -27.40 -4.10 -2.16
CA LEU A 648 -28.18 -4.89 -3.11
C LEU A 648 -28.03 -6.40 -2.88
N ALA A 649 -26.85 -6.88 -2.51
CA ALA A 649 -26.61 -8.31 -2.29
C ALA A 649 -27.46 -8.82 -1.12
N THR A 650 -27.42 -8.10 0.01
CA THR A 650 -28.24 -8.42 1.20
C THR A 650 -29.72 -8.34 0.87
N TYR A 651 -30.14 -7.26 0.22
CA TYR A 651 -31.54 -7.05 -0.17
C TYR A 651 -32.06 -8.15 -1.11
N PHE A 652 -31.25 -8.58 -2.08
CA PHE A 652 -31.59 -9.65 -3.01
C PHE A 652 -31.76 -10.98 -2.27
N ILE A 653 -30.82 -11.34 -1.39
CA ILE A 653 -30.89 -12.55 -0.58
C ILE A 653 -32.12 -12.57 0.34
N MET A 654 -32.42 -11.45 1.01
CA MET A 654 -33.62 -11.34 1.84
C MET A 654 -34.90 -11.52 1.00
N SER A 655 -34.98 -10.86 -0.14
CA SER A 655 -36.13 -10.98 -1.06
C SER A 655 -36.30 -12.40 -1.59
N MET A 656 -35.22 -13.12 -1.85
CA MET A 656 -35.26 -14.54 -2.23
C MET A 656 -35.80 -15.42 -1.08
N LYS A 657 -35.35 -15.19 0.16
CA LYS A 657 -35.84 -15.93 1.34
C LYS A 657 -37.33 -15.71 1.60
N GLU A 658 -37.83 -14.51 1.31
CA GLU A 658 -39.23 -14.12 1.48
C GLU A 658 -40.12 -14.46 0.26
N ASN A 659 -39.58 -15.16 -0.75
CA ASN A 659 -40.27 -15.47 -2.01
C ASN A 659 -40.79 -14.21 -2.76
N ARG A 660 -40.06 -13.09 -2.66
CA ARG A 660 -40.38 -11.79 -3.29
C ARG A 660 -39.52 -11.47 -4.52
N LEU A 661 -38.86 -12.45 -5.13
CA LEU A 661 -38.00 -12.24 -6.31
C LEU A 661 -38.68 -11.41 -7.42
N PHE A 662 -39.89 -11.79 -7.83
CA PHE A 662 -40.61 -11.11 -8.91
C PHE A 662 -41.03 -9.66 -8.57
N GLN A 663 -40.95 -9.24 -7.30
CA GLN A 663 -41.22 -7.85 -6.89
C GLN A 663 -39.99 -6.95 -7.05
N ILE A 664 -38.79 -7.52 -7.01
CA ILE A 664 -37.52 -6.77 -7.06
C ILE A 664 -36.87 -6.76 -8.44
N VAL A 665 -37.23 -7.72 -9.30
CA VAL A 665 -36.78 -7.82 -10.69
C VAL A 665 -37.38 -6.67 -11.52
N ASP A 666 -36.60 -6.15 -12.46
CA ASP A 666 -37.04 -5.11 -13.40
C ASP A 666 -38.32 -5.59 -14.12
N PRO A 667 -39.45 -4.83 -14.05
CA PRO A 667 -40.73 -5.24 -14.63
C PRO A 667 -40.66 -5.58 -16.12
N ARG A 668 -39.68 -5.03 -16.84
CA ARG A 668 -39.46 -5.32 -18.27
C ARG A 668 -38.92 -6.73 -18.50
N ILE A 669 -38.05 -7.21 -17.61
CA ILE A 669 -37.51 -8.58 -17.66
C ILE A 669 -38.64 -9.59 -17.46
N LEU A 670 -39.59 -9.29 -16.58
CA LEU A 670 -40.77 -10.14 -16.34
C LEU A 670 -41.70 -10.25 -17.56
N ARG A 671 -41.65 -9.28 -18.49
CA ARG A 671 -42.44 -9.31 -19.72
C ARG A 671 -41.76 -10.12 -20.82
N GLU A 672 -40.43 -10.19 -20.82
CA GLU A 672 -39.64 -10.83 -21.89
C GLU A 672 -39.16 -12.24 -21.54
N GLY A 673 -38.79 -12.47 -20.28
CA GLY A 673 -38.31 -13.76 -19.78
C GLY A 673 -39.45 -14.64 -19.26
N SER A 674 -39.28 -15.96 -19.35
CA SER A 674 -40.21 -16.88 -18.67
C SER A 674 -39.98 -16.82 -17.16
N LEU A 675 -41.03 -16.99 -16.36
CA LEU A 675 -40.93 -16.96 -14.90
C LEU A 675 -39.95 -18.03 -14.39
N GLU A 676 -39.92 -19.20 -15.03
CA GLU A 676 -38.98 -20.28 -14.69
C GLU A 676 -37.53 -19.88 -14.99
N GLN A 677 -37.28 -19.18 -16.11
CA GLN A 677 -35.95 -18.70 -16.46
C GLN A 677 -35.49 -17.61 -15.48
N VAL A 678 -36.37 -16.67 -15.13
CA VAL A 678 -36.08 -15.61 -14.16
C VAL A 678 -35.82 -16.20 -12.76
N GLN A 679 -36.63 -17.18 -12.34
CA GLN A 679 -36.42 -17.91 -11.08
C GLN A 679 -35.08 -18.64 -11.07
N ALA A 680 -34.72 -19.32 -12.16
CA ALA A 680 -33.46 -20.05 -12.26
C ALA A 680 -32.24 -19.12 -12.15
N VAL A 681 -32.27 -17.95 -12.80
CA VAL A 681 -31.21 -16.94 -12.62
C VAL A 681 -31.20 -16.42 -11.17
N GLY A 682 -32.37 -16.19 -10.57
CA GLY A 682 -32.47 -15.76 -9.16
C GLY A 682 -31.85 -16.75 -8.19
N GLU A 683 -32.09 -18.05 -8.35
CA GLU A 683 -31.46 -19.10 -7.54
C GLU A 683 -29.94 -19.20 -7.79
N LEU A 684 -29.48 -18.95 -9.01
CA LEU A 684 -28.04 -18.86 -9.30
C LEU A 684 -27.40 -17.67 -8.58
N VAL A 685 -28.02 -16.48 -8.62
CA VAL A 685 -27.57 -15.30 -7.88
C VAL A 685 -27.49 -15.57 -6.39
N LYS A 686 -28.53 -16.19 -5.82
CA LYS A 686 -28.58 -16.56 -4.41
C LYS A 686 -27.42 -17.45 -4.00
N ARG A 687 -27.07 -18.47 -4.80
CA ARG A 687 -25.92 -19.34 -4.54
C ARG A 687 -24.57 -18.61 -4.69
N CYS A 688 -24.44 -17.71 -5.66
CA CYS A 688 -23.21 -16.91 -5.83
C CYS A 688 -22.97 -15.97 -4.63
N LEU A 689 -24.04 -15.45 -4.03
CA LEU A 689 -24.01 -14.51 -2.91
C LEU A 689 -24.03 -15.18 -1.52
N ASN A 690 -23.76 -16.49 -1.44
CA ASN A 690 -23.61 -17.17 -0.15
C ASN A 690 -22.46 -16.58 0.67
N LEU A 691 -22.62 -16.51 1.99
CA LEU A 691 -21.60 -15.95 2.88
C LEU A 691 -20.34 -16.80 2.89
N ARG A 692 -20.46 -18.14 2.92
CA ARG A 692 -19.34 -19.08 2.85
C ARG A 692 -18.96 -19.36 1.41
N GLY A 693 -17.69 -19.17 1.07
CA GLY A 693 -17.15 -19.35 -0.28
C GLY A 693 -17.22 -20.79 -0.77
N GLU A 694 -17.10 -21.76 0.14
CA GLU A 694 -17.23 -23.19 -0.18
C GLU A 694 -18.60 -23.55 -0.76
N GLU A 695 -19.66 -22.90 -0.29
CA GLU A 695 -21.04 -23.12 -0.74
C GLU A 695 -21.38 -22.38 -2.05
N ARG A 696 -20.47 -21.53 -2.55
CA ARG A 696 -20.65 -20.84 -3.84
C ARG A 696 -20.27 -21.79 -4.98
N PRO A 697 -20.96 -21.74 -6.13
CA PRO A 697 -20.51 -22.46 -7.33
C PRO A 697 -19.16 -21.92 -7.81
N THR A 698 -18.45 -22.69 -8.64
CA THR A 698 -17.30 -22.20 -9.41
C THR A 698 -17.76 -21.32 -10.57
N MET A 699 -16.91 -20.41 -11.05
CA MET A 699 -17.27 -19.60 -12.24
C MET A 699 -17.53 -20.46 -13.49
N LYS A 700 -16.93 -21.65 -13.58
CA LYS A 700 -17.21 -22.62 -14.64
C LYS A 700 -18.64 -23.14 -14.58
N GLU A 701 -19.13 -23.50 -13.39
CA GLU A 701 -20.53 -23.90 -13.19
C GLU A 701 -21.49 -22.76 -13.49
N VAL A 702 -21.18 -21.55 -12.98
CA VAL A 702 -21.96 -20.33 -13.27
C VAL A 702 -22.06 -20.08 -14.78
N ALA A 703 -20.95 -20.16 -15.51
CA ALA A 703 -20.92 -19.96 -16.96
C ALA A 703 -21.73 -21.03 -17.72
N MET A 704 -21.63 -22.31 -17.32
CA MET A 704 -22.39 -23.40 -17.93
C MET A 704 -23.90 -23.22 -17.72
N GLU A 705 -24.32 -22.87 -16.51
CA GLU A 705 -25.73 -22.64 -16.19
C GLU A 705 -26.29 -21.44 -16.97
N LEU A 706 -25.58 -20.31 -17.02
CA LEU A 706 -26.00 -19.13 -17.78
C LEU A 706 -26.09 -19.40 -19.29
N GLU A 707 -25.14 -20.14 -19.86
CA GLU A 707 -25.19 -20.52 -21.27
C GLU A 707 -26.36 -21.47 -21.57
N GLY A 708 -26.68 -22.38 -20.65
CA GLY A 708 -27.88 -23.23 -20.72
C GLY A 708 -29.17 -22.41 -20.72
N LEU A 709 -29.28 -21.46 -19.78
CA LEU A 709 -30.43 -20.55 -19.69
C LEU A 709 -30.55 -19.68 -20.94
N ARG A 710 -29.44 -19.21 -21.51
CA ARG A 710 -29.40 -18.44 -22.76
C ARG A 710 -29.91 -19.24 -23.97
N ARG A 711 -29.60 -20.53 -24.05
CA ARG A 711 -30.01 -21.41 -25.17
C ARG A 711 -31.48 -21.83 -25.08
N ASN A 712 -32.02 -22.01 -23.88
CA ASN A 712 -33.42 -22.38 -23.66
C ASN A 712 -34.41 -21.33 -24.15
N THR A 713 -33.99 -20.07 -24.30
CA THR A 713 -34.77 -19.01 -24.96
C THR A 713 -35.05 -19.30 -26.45
N LYS A 714 -34.24 -20.15 -27.10
CA LYS A 714 -34.43 -20.56 -28.51
C LYS A 714 -35.31 -21.82 -28.67
N SER A 715 -35.41 -22.69 -27.66
CA SER A 715 -36.12 -23.99 -27.78
C SER A 715 -37.62 -23.92 -27.42
N LEU A 716 -38.06 -22.87 -26.74
CA LEU A 716 -39.47 -22.65 -26.39
C LEU A 716 -40.38 -22.32 -27.59
N GLY A 717 -39.80 -22.07 -28.77
CA GLY A 717 -40.54 -22.02 -30.03
C GLY A 717 -40.98 -23.40 -30.58
N PHE A 718 -40.47 -24.52 -30.04
CA PHE A 718 -40.65 -25.83 -30.68
C PHE A 718 -41.19 -26.97 -29.80
N ASN A 719 -41.60 -26.74 -28.54
CA ASN A 719 -42.16 -27.81 -27.72
C ASN A 719 -43.41 -27.44 -26.91
N LYS A 720 -44.50 -27.16 -27.63
CA LYS A 720 -45.88 -27.13 -27.07
C LYS A 720 -46.43 -28.51 -26.62
N LYS A 721 -45.63 -29.59 -26.63
CA LYS A 721 -46.09 -30.95 -26.28
C LYS A 721 -45.84 -31.39 -24.83
N ILE A 722 -45.02 -30.67 -24.05
CA ILE A 722 -44.68 -31.08 -22.67
C ILE A 722 -45.62 -30.44 -21.62
N LEU A 723 -46.33 -29.36 -21.96
CA LEU A 723 -47.32 -28.67 -21.10
C LEU A 723 -48.62 -29.44 -20.84
N LYS A 724 -48.75 -30.70 -21.29
CA LYS A 724 -49.91 -31.56 -20.99
C LYS A 724 -49.68 -32.55 -19.85
N LYS A 725 -48.47 -32.63 -19.26
CA LYS A 725 -48.12 -33.68 -18.27
C LYS A 725 -47.79 -33.23 -16.85
N MET A 726 -47.96 -31.94 -16.50
CA MET A 726 -47.77 -31.45 -15.12
C MET A 726 -49.01 -30.72 -14.56
N ARG A 727 -50.17 -31.39 -14.59
CA ARG A 727 -51.23 -31.21 -13.57
C ARG A 727 -51.12 -32.48 -12.71
N PRO A 728 -50.71 -32.46 -11.42
CA PRO A 728 -51.34 -31.66 -10.35
C PRO A 728 -50.42 -31.30 -9.15
N PHE A 729 -50.34 -30.03 -8.74
CA PHE A 729 -50.11 -29.64 -7.32
C PHE A 729 -50.41 -28.13 -7.15
N TRP A 730 -51.65 -27.75 -7.40
CA TRP A 730 -52.18 -26.43 -7.07
C TRP A 730 -53.56 -26.61 -6.44
N VAL A 731 -53.57 -26.88 -5.14
CA VAL A 731 -54.75 -26.64 -4.30
C VAL A 731 -54.24 -26.02 -3.01
N GLY A 732 -54.69 -24.79 -2.74
CA GLY A 732 -54.58 -24.17 -1.42
C GLY A 732 -53.75 -22.89 -1.35
N ASN A 733 -54.24 -21.77 -1.90
CA ASN A 733 -54.43 -20.57 -1.09
C ASN A 733 -55.21 -19.49 -1.84
N GLN A 734 -56.28 -19.00 -1.22
CA GLN A 734 -57.36 -18.23 -1.84
C GLN A 734 -57.16 -16.71 -1.71
N VAL A 735 -55.92 -16.23 -1.81
CA VAL A 735 -55.60 -14.78 -1.66
C VAL A 735 -55.02 -14.15 -2.94
N LEU A 736 -54.60 -14.94 -3.93
CA LEU A 736 -54.04 -14.44 -5.20
C LEU A 736 -55.06 -14.28 -6.35
N ARG A 737 -56.36 -14.43 -6.08
CA ARG A 737 -57.42 -14.19 -7.08
C ARG A 737 -57.88 -12.73 -7.16
N GLN A 738 -57.53 -11.88 -6.20
CA GLN A 738 -58.07 -10.51 -6.12
C GLN A 738 -57.14 -9.43 -6.69
N ILE A 739 -55.87 -9.76 -6.98
CA ILE A 739 -54.91 -8.80 -7.55
C ILE A 739 -54.81 -8.91 -9.08
N CYS A 740 -55.36 -9.96 -9.70
CA CYS A 740 -55.23 -10.21 -11.15
C CYS A 740 -56.47 -9.83 -11.99
N MET A 741 -57.51 -9.22 -11.40
CA MET A 741 -58.71 -8.77 -12.12
C MET A 741 -59.05 -7.30 -11.89
N GLN A 742 -58.07 -6.39 -12.04
CA GLN A 742 -58.33 -4.94 -12.19
C GLN A 742 -57.39 -4.21 -13.17
N SER A 743 -56.59 -4.92 -13.99
CA SER A 743 -55.79 -4.29 -15.07
C SER A 743 -56.14 -4.78 -16.47
N ILE A 744 -57.39 -5.16 -16.69
CA ILE A 744 -57.97 -5.27 -18.04
C ILE A 744 -59.22 -4.38 -18.10
N MET A 745 -58.97 -3.07 -18.17
CA MET A 745 -59.62 -2.10 -19.06
C MET A 745 -58.60 -1.03 -19.42
#